data_AF-A0A5E4J2K6-F1
#
_entry.id   AF-A0A5E4J2K6-F1
#
_cell.length_a   1.000
_cell.length_b   1.000
_cell.length_c   1.000
_cell.angle_alpha   90.00
_cell.angle_beta   90.00
_cell.angle_gamma   90.00
#
_symmetry.space_group_name_H-M   'P 1'
#
loop_
_entity.id
_entity.type
_entity.pdbx_description
1 polymer ?
#
loop_
_entity_poly.entity_id
_entity_poly.type
_entity_poly.pdbx_seq_one_letter_code
_entity_poly.pdbx_strand_id
1 'polypeptide(L)'
;MDAYSLFLVFLAIYIAALAGIGLYSSRRQKSVTDFWLAGRELGPITIGFSAASAWVTASALLLATGLFLLIGIGSIWIWVFPNIAGLIIIAAISGRIKNIPALTQPELMEIRYDPMIRAPVALAVTIMMILFSVTDFIGFKLVLGTFFGIEPFFAVVIMAVSVAFYVSVGGFRAVVWTDLLQYVLLAALAAYVASLSLGLTAQKGISLISASTALGGDWWNIFIMGGLLGALVFQLALLPGWVAEQDPWQKIWAAQDARSAKRGLFLGAGLLALVYFCCLLTAIGLSVLYPRPTNEVDAEMLYLRIISDNASPTLLALLTIGFAAASMSCTDTFATSGASCISRDLIQRHLLATATMKQMLIVNRVLVITMIAISAAIALNVNSIMDAVIIATVIGTTSYFFPIIGGLYWKRATKWGALAALVIGGGTQILLISYELFWYRQSLDSISSLLTEHGVLVGLTLSALSFVLVSLATRPTEDIRLAPFFPDIAERVFGSGLPRMEKKSPHYQDVILAIEEKLAGDRSHLNLTLDLLPVRANGAAMPEALDWVRFVERLKNMQSLWFTPTGSHILYRLSQADMLACVKMVRGDTLQIWLSAEPTRDQRERQRDELFIAYEEIEDALLEFGMAPSIRTCQMK
;
A
#
# COMPACT_ATOMS: atom_id res chain seq x y z
N MET A 1 -25.05 27.38 19.32
CA MET A 1 -24.32 27.09 18.07
C MET A 1 -25.13 26.07 17.31
N ASP A 2 -25.35 26.28 16.03
CA ASP A 2 -25.97 25.29 15.14
C ASP A 2 -25.05 24.08 14.94
N ALA A 3 -25.60 22.98 14.43
CA ALA A 3 -24.88 21.73 14.24
C ALA A 3 -23.64 21.90 13.36
N TYR A 4 -23.74 22.74 12.33
CA TYR A 4 -22.64 23.00 11.41
C TYR A 4 -21.48 23.75 12.07
N SER A 5 -21.74 24.82 12.83
CA SER A 5 -20.67 25.51 13.56
C SER A 5 -20.00 24.61 14.61
N LEU A 6 -20.77 23.76 15.29
CA LEU A 6 -20.21 22.75 16.21
C LEU A 6 -19.32 21.75 15.46
N PHE A 7 -19.76 21.28 14.30
CA PHE A 7 -18.97 20.40 13.44
C PHE A 7 -17.64 21.05 13.05
N LEU A 8 -17.63 22.31 12.60
CA LEU A 8 -16.38 23.00 12.24
C LEU A 8 -15.42 23.12 13.42
N VAL A 9 -15.92 23.37 14.63
CA VAL A 9 -15.08 23.40 15.85
C VAL A 9 -14.51 22.03 16.15
N PHE A 10 -15.33 20.97 16.12
CA PHE A 10 -14.86 19.61 16.35
C PHE A 10 -13.89 19.15 15.27
N LEU A 11 -14.13 19.53 14.02
CA LEU A 11 -13.24 19.27 12.88
C LEU A 11 -11.89 19.95 13.09
N ALA A 12 -11.88 21.22 13.52
CA ALA A 12 -10.64 21.93 13.81
C ALA A 12 -9.85 21.27 14.95
N ILE A 13 -10.53 20.83 16.04
CA ILE A 13 -9.90 20.09 17.14
C ILE A 13 -9.34 18.75 16.64
N TYR A 14 -10.11 18.03 15.85
CA TYR A 14 -9.72 16.76 15.26
C TYR A 14 -8.49 16.90 14.36
N ILE A 15 -8.49 17.86 13.42
CA ILE A 15 -7.33 18.15 12.55
C ILE A 15 -6.12 18.59 13.38
N ALA A 16 -6.32 19.40 14.43
CA ALA A 16 -5.23 19.81 15.32
C ALA A 16 -4.63 18.60 16.06
N ALA A 17 -5.45 17.65 16.49
CA ALA A 17 -4.97 16.40 17.10
C ALA A 17 -4.16 15.56 16.10
N LEU A 18 -4.65 15.38 14.87
CA LEU A 18 -3.93 14.67 13.81
C LEU A 18 -2.61 15.35 13.45
N ALA A 19 -2.62 16.66 13.25
CA ALA A 19 -1.43 17.44 12.96
C ALA A 19 -0.43 17.37 14.13
N GLY A 20 -0.90 17.38 15.37
CA GLY A 20 -0.07 17.19 16.57
C GLY A 20 0.62 15.82 16.58
N ILE A 21 -0.11 14.75 16.30
CA ILE A 21 0.44 13.38 16.14
C ILE A 21 1.46 13.34 15.00
N GLY A 22 1.13 13.96 13.86
CA GLY A 22 2.00 14.03 12.69
C GLY A 22 3.31 14.78 12.95
N LEU A 23 3.26 15.95 13.60
CA LEU A 23 4.43 16.72 14.01
C LEU A 23 5.31 15.95 14.99
N TYR A 24 4.69 15.32 15.99
CA TYR A 24 5.41 14.52 16.97
C TYR A 24 6.14 13.34 16.32
N SER A 25 5.48 12.64 15.41
CA SER A 25 6.03 11.51 14.66
C SER A 25 7.13 11.94 13.69
N SER A 26 6.93 13.06 12.97
CA SER A 26 7.88 13.58 11.98
C SER A 26 9.21 14.00 12.61
N ARG A 27 9.20 14.57 13.83
CA ARG A 27 10.44 14.92 14.56
C ARG A 27 11.36 13.73 14.85
N ARG A 28 10.87 12.50 14.76
CA ARG A 28 11.65 11.27 14.97
C ARG A 28 12.21 10.66 13.68
N GLN A 29 11.90 11.23 12.51
CA GLN A 29 12.34 10.73 11.21
C GLN A 29 13.74 11.28 10.89
N LYS A 30 14.75 10.41 10.82
CA LYS A 30 16.14 10.81 10.50
C LYS A 30 16.64 10.23 9.19
N SER A 31 15.94 9.24 8.63
CA SER A 31 16.36 8.50 7.43
C SER A 31 15.22 8.33 6.40
N VAL A 32 15.60 7.93 5.18
CA VAL A 32 14.68 7.58 4.09
C VAL A 32 13.74 6.43 4.51
N THR A 33 14.28 5.43 5.22
CA THR A 33 13.51 4.29 5.72
C THR A 33 12.53 4.69 6.83
N ASP A 34 12.87 5.67 7.68
CA ASP A 34 11.93 6.23 8.67
C ASP A 34 10.73 6.92 8.01
N PHE A 35 10.97 7.63 6.91
CA PHE A 35 9.92 8.36 6.21
C PHE A 35 8.98 7.44 5.43
N TRP A 36 9.50 6.47 4.69
CA TRP A 36 8.71 5.60 3.81
C TRP A 36 8.17 4.34 4.49
N LEU A 37 8.88 3.80 5.49
CA LEU A 37 8.57 2.52 6.14
C LEU A 37 8.50 2.62 7.66
N ALA A 38 8.37 3.83 8.21
CA ALA A 38 8.32 4.04 9.66
C ALA A 38 9.50 3.40 10.43
N GLY A 39 10.64 3.22 9.77
CA GLY A 39 11.85 2.61 10.35
C GLY A 39 11.80 1.09 10.44
N ARG A 40 10.78 0.45 9.86
CA ARG A 40 10.53 -1.00 9.98
C ARG A 40 10.31 -1.45 11.42
N GLU A 41 9.61 -0.64 12.21
CA GLU A 41 9.40 -0.87 13.65
C GLU A 41 7.93 -1.15 14.01
N LEU A 42 7.04 -1.32 13.01
CA LEU A 42 5.60 -1.43 13.29
C LEU A 42 5.23 -2.80 13.89
N GLY A 43 4.58 -2.76 15.04
CA GLY A 43 4.03 -3.93 15.72
C GLY A 43 2.66 -4.38 15.14
N PRO A 44 2.19 -5.58 15.51
CA PRO A 44 0.98 -6.17 14.94
C PRO A 44 -0.29 -5.36 15.22
N ILE A 45 -0.41 -4.76 16.40
CA ILE A 45 -1.59 -3.96 16.77
C ILE A 45 -1.69 -2.73 15.87
N THR A 46 -0.60 -1.97 15.76
CA THR A 46 -0.57 -0.76 14.93
C THR A 46 -0.86 -1.08 13.46
N ILE A 47 -0.27 -2.17 12.93
CA ILE A 47 -0.55 -2.63 11.56
C ILE A 47 -2.03 -2.98 11.39
N GLY A 48 -2.64 -3.70 12.34
CA GLY A 48 -4.03 -4.13 12.22
C GLY A 48 -5.02 -2.98 12.25
N PHE A 49 -4.87 -2.05 13.19
CA PHE A 49 -5.70 -0.85 13.25
C PHE A 49 -5.51 0.02 12.00
N SER A 50 -4.27 0.20 11.55
CA SER A 50 -3.98 1.00 10.37
C SER A 50 -4.49 0.35 9.08
N ALA A 51 -4.36 -0.97 8.92
CA ALA A 51 -4.93 -1.69 7.77
C ALA A 51 -6.47 -1.61 7.75
N ALA A 52 -7.12 -1.77 8.90
CA ALA A 52 -8.57 -1.64 8.99
C ALA A 52 -9.04 -0.19 8.74
N SER A 53 -8.34 0.82 9.28
CA SER A 53 -8.67 2.23 9.07
C SER A 53 -8.58 2.66 7.61
N ALA A 54 -7.68 2.05 6.84
CA ALA A 54 -7.49 2.36 5.43
C ALA A 54 -8.53 1.70 4.51
N TRP A 55 -9.19 0.64 4.97
CA TRP A 55 -10.17 -0.12 4.18
C TRP A 55 -11.62 0.08 4.65
N VAL A 56 -11.85 0.86 5.72
CA VAL A 56 -13.18 1.31 6.15
C VAL A 56 -13.33 2.81 5.94
N THR A 57 -14.16 3.16 4.96
CA THR A 57 -14.46 4.53 4.59
C THR A 57 -15.88 4.89 5.05
N ALA A 58 -16.26 6.17 5.02
CA ALA A 58 -17.67 6.54 5.19
C ALA A 58 -18.53 5.83 4.13
N SER A 59 -18.07 5.85 2.89
CA SER A 59 -18.71 5.20 1.74
C SER A 59 -18.89 3.70 1.96
N ALA A 60 -17.93 3.02 2.60
CA ALA A 60 -18.02 1.60 2.92
C ALA A 60 -19.15 1.28 3.92
N LEU A 61 -19.39 2.16 4.91
CA LEU A 61 -20.51 2.01 5.85
C LEU A 61 -21.86 2.14 5.15
N LEU A 62 -21.96 3.14 4.27
CA LEU A 62 -23.15 3.43 3.47
C LEU A 62 -23.44 2.28 2.49
N LEU A 63 -22.44 1.93 1.68
CA LEU A 63 -22.52 0.88 0.66
C LEU A 63 -22.83 -0.49 1.27
N ALA A 64 -22.11 -0.91 2.31
CA ALA A 64 -22.35 -2.22 2.93
C ALA A 64 -23.77 -2.31 3.52
N THR A 65 -24.25 -1.26 4.20
CA THR A 65 -25.60 -1.22 4.75
C THR A 65 -26.66 -1.19 3.64
N GLY A 66 -26.45 -0.37 2.61
CA GLY A 66 -27.36 -0.25 1.46
C GLY A 66 -27.51 -1.57 0.70
N LEU A 67 -26.40 -2.26 0.45
CA LEU A 67 -26.42 -3.57 -0.22
C LEU A 67 -27.16 -4.63 0.62
N PHE A 68 -26.97 -4.65 1.94
CA PHE A 68 -27.76 -5.55 2.81
C PHE A 68 -29.26 -5.23 2.76
N LEU A 69 -29.65 -3.97 2.61
CA LEU A 69 -31.06 -3.57 2.52
C LEU A 69 -31.69 -3.96 1.17
N LEU A 70 -30.93 -3.91 0.07
CA LEU A 70 -31.45 -4.17 -1.28
C LEU A 70 -31.53 -5.65 -1.63
N ILE A 71 -30.44 -6.38 -1.39
CA ILE A 71 -30.26 -7.75 -1.91
C ILE A 71 -29.93 -8.76 -0.81
N GLY A 72 -30.00 -8.35 0.46
CA GLY A 72 -29.80 -9.21 1.62
C GLY A 72 -28.35 -9.63 1.83
N ILE A 73 -28.17 -10.71 2.60
CA ILE A 73 -26.84 -11.20 2.98
C ILE A 73 -26.03 -11.70 1.77
N GLY A 74 -26.66 -12.01 0.64
CA GLY A 74 -25.96 -12.36 -0.60
C GLY A 74 -25.00 -11.27 -1.09
N SER A 75 -25.24 -10.00 -0.73
CA SER A 75 -24.34 -8.88 -1.02
C SER A 75 -22.93 -9.01 -0.46
N ILE A 76 -22.69 -9.90 0.52
CA ILE A 76 -21.35 -10.09 1.08
C ILE A 76 -20.31 -10.41 0.01
N TRP A 77 -20.70 -11.08 -1.09
CA TRP A 77 -19.79 -11.45 -2.16
C TRP A 77 -19.33 -10.25 -3.00
N ILE A 78 -20.11 -9.18 -3.04
CA ILE A 78 -19.77 -7.96 -3.79
C ILE A 78 -18.72 -7.15 -3.01
N TRP A 79 -18.92 -6.98 -1.70
CA TRP A 79 -18.14 -6.01 -0.91
C TRP A 79 -17.41 -6.60 0.29
N VAL A 80 -18.17 -7.16 1.24
CA VAL A 80 -17.67 -7.53 2.57
C VAL A 80 -16.62 -8.64 2.49
N PHE A 81 -16.92 -9.71 1.76
CA PHE A 81 -16.04 -10.85 1.62
C PHE A 81 -14.76 -10.52 0.86
N PRO A 82 -14.76 -9.90 -0.35
CA PRO A 82 -13.51 -9.61 -1.05
C PRO A 82 -12.59 -8.66 -0.27
N ASN A 83 -13.15 -7.69 0.47
CA ASN A 83 -12.41 -6.80 1.34
C ASN A 83 -11.78 -7.54 2.55
N ILE A 84 -12.50 -8.44 3.22
CA ILE A 84 -11.90 -9.22 4.34
C ILE A 84 -10.89 -10.26 3.80
N ALA A 85 -11.26 -10.99 2.75
CA ALA A 85 -10.46 -12.05 2.18
C ALA A 85 -9.18 -11.52 1.53
N GLY A 86 -9.23 -10.34 0.89
CA GLY A 86 -8.06 -9.68 0.31
C GLY A 86 -6.97 -9.47 1.37
N LEU A 87 -7.34 -8.92 2.53
CA LEU A 87 -6.40 -8.67 3.61
C LEU A 87 -5.84 -9.96 4.23
N ILE A 88 -6.68 -11.01 4.34
CA ILE A 88 -6.25 -12.35 4.78
C ILE A 88 -5.25 -12.97 3.80
N ILE A 89 -5.49 -12.85 2.49
CA ILE A 89 -4.59 -13.35 1.45
C ILE A 89 -3.26 -12.59 1.52
N ILE A 90 -3.30 -11.26 1.65
CA ILE A 90 -2.08 -10.44 1.83
C ILE A 90 -1.33 -10.87 3.11
N ALA A 91 -2.05 -11.15 4.20
CA ALA A 91 -1.46 -11.68 5.43
C ALA A 91 -0.77 -13.03 5.21
N ALA A 92 -1.36 -13.92 4.42
CA ALA A 92 -0.80 -15.24 4.10
C ALA A 92 0.49 -15.15 3.26
N ILE A 93 0.58 -14.20 2.33
CA ILE A 93 1.75 -14.01 1.46
C ILE A 93 2.85 -13.15 2.12
N SER A 94 2.55 -12.43 3.21
CA SER A 94 3.46 -11.46 3.86
C SER A 94 4.88 -11.99 4.13
N GLY A 95 5.02 -13.26 4.51
CA GLY A 95 6.32 -13.90 4.75
C GLY A 95 7.24 -14.00 3.52
N ARG A 96 6.68 -14.04 2.30
CA ARG A 96 7.43 -14.05 1.04
C ARG A 96 7.95 -12.67 0.65
N ILE A 97 7.33 -11.62 1.17
CA ILE A 97 7.52 -10.23 0.71
C ILE A 97 8.32 -9.41 1.71
N LYS A 98 8.15 -9.69 3.02
CA LYS A 98 8.74 -8.91 4.12
C LYS A 98 10.26 -8.71 3.99
N ASN A 99 10.95 -9.74 3.52
CA ASN A 99 12.41 -9.77 3.43
C ASN A 99 12.97 -9.18 2.13
N ILE A 100 12.11 -8.65 1.27
CA ILE A 100 12.52 -8.01 0.02
C ILE A 100 12.65 -6.49 0.28
N PRO A 101 13.74 -5.85 -0.15
CA PRO A 101 14.00 -4.43 0.10
C PRO A 101 13.22 -3.51 -0.86
N ALA A 102 11.91 -3.72 -0.98
CA ALA A 102 11.01 -2.86 -1.74
C ALA A 102 10.33 -1.84 -0.82
N LEU A 103 10.05 -0.65 -1.37
CA LEU A 103 9.18 0.35 -0.77
C LEU A 103 7.78 0.31 -1.39
N THR A 104 7.71 -0.04 -2.67
CA THR A 104 6.48 -0.02 -3.48
C THR A 104 6.33 -1.34 -4.27
N GLN A 105 5.10 -1.71 -4.66
CA GLN A 105 4.87 -2.86 -5.54
C GLN A 105 5.61 -2.75 -6.88
N PRO A 106 5.67 -1.58 -7.55
CA PRO A 106 6.49 -1.43 -8.75
C PRO A 106 7.98 -1.74 -8.53
N GLU A 107 8.56 -1.32 -7.40
CA GLU A 107 9.94 -1.64 -7.03
C GLU A 107 10.12 -3.16 -6.81
N LEU A 108 9.18 -3.81 -6.11
CA LEU A 108 9.15 -5.28 -5.96
C LEU A 108 9.14 -5.98 -7.34
N MET A 109 8.33 -5.49 -8.28
CA MET A 109 8.23 -6.06 -9.61
C MET A 109 9.48 -5.82 -10.46
N GLU A 110 10.19 -4.71 -10.28
CA GLU A 110 11.50 -4.49 -10.91
C GLU A 110 12.55 -5.49 -10.40
N ILE A 111 12.57 -5.73 -9.07
CA ILE A 111 13.47 -6.73 -8.45
C ILE A 111 13.20 -8.10 -9.07
N ARG A 112 11.92 -8.48 -9.20
CA ARG A 112 11.51 -9.79 -9.72
C ARG A 112 11.72 -9.95 -11.23
N TYR A 113 11.41 -8.93 -12.01
CA TYR A 113 11.33 -9.01 -13.47
C TYR A 113 12.42 -8.20 -14.15
N ASP A 114 12.20 -6.90 -14.26
CA ASP A 114 13.04 -5.99 -15.05
C ASP A 114 12.63 -4.53 -14.79
N PRO A 115 13.56 -3.56 -14.91
CA PRO A 115 13.24 -2.12 -14.87
C PRO A 115 12.08 -1.69 -15.78
N MET A 116 11.89 -2.36 -16.92
CA MET A 116 10.82 -2.04 -17.88
C MET A 116 9.40 -2.13 -17.28
N ILE A 117 9.21 -2.95 -16.24
CA ILE A 117 7.89 -3.17 -15.61
C ILE A 117 7.54 -2.06 -14.60
N ARG A 118 8.54 -1.34 -14.10
CA ARG A 118 8.37 -0.42 -12.96
C ARG A 118 7.40 0.72 -13.25
N ALA A 119 7.64 1.49 -14.33
CA ALA A 119 6.82 2.67 -14.63
C ALA A 119 5.36 2.31 -15.00
N PRO A 120 5.07 1.30 -15.84
CA PRO A 120 3.70 0.90 -16.16
C PRO A 120 2.90 0.46 -14.93
N VAL A 121 3.50 -0.32 -14.03
CA VAL A 121 2.84 -0.76 -12.79
C VAL A 121 2.60 0.43 -11.87
N ALA A 122 3.58 1.32 -11.71
CA ALA A 122 3.43 2.50 -10.87
C ALA A 122 2.29 3.42 -11.35
N LEU A 123 2.12 3.55 -12.67
CA LEU A 123 0.99 4.30 -13.24
C LEU A 123 -0.35 3.61 -12.94
N ALA A 124 -0.44 2.29 -13.15
CA ALA A 124 -1.67 1.52 -12.89
C ALA A 124 -2.07 1.57 -11.40
N VAL A 125 -1.12 1.39 -10.49
CA VAL A 125 -1.31 1.53 -9.04
C VAL A 125 -1.79 2.95 -8.72
N THR A 126 -1.16 3.98 -9.28
CA THR A 126 -1.54 5.38 -9.02
C THR A 126 -2.96 5.68 -9.46
N ILE A 127 -3.37 5.21 -10.64
CA ILE A 127 -4.76 5.37 -11.13
C ILE A 127 -5.73 4.69 -10.16
N MET A 128 -5.44 3.47 -9.73
CA MET A 128 -6.25 2.75 -8.75
C MET A 128 -6.38 3.52 -7.43
N MET A 129 -5.27 4.05 -6.88
CA MET A 129 -5.28 4.84 -5.64
C MET A 129 -6.11 6.12 -5.77
N ILE A 130 -6.03 6.83 -6.90
CA ILE A 130 -6.85 8.01 -7.16
C ILE A 130 -8.33 7.64 -7.13
N LEU A 131 -8.73 6.58 -7.83
CA LEU A 131 -10.13 6.17 -7.91
C LEU A 131 -10.69 5.68 -6.56
N PHE A 132 -9.90 4.99 -5.73
CA PHE A 132 -10.33 4.72 -4.36
C PHE A 132 -10.51 6.00 -3.54
N SER A 133 -9.58 6.95 -3.63
CA SER A 133 -9.72 8.24 -2.96
C SER A 133 -10.94 9.04 -3.45
N VAL A 134 -11.35 8.92 -4.72
CA VAL A 134 -12.60 9.51 -5.23
C VAL A 134 -13.80 8.98 -4.45
N THR A 135 -13.82 7.69 -4.12
CA THR A 135 -14.94 7.07 -3.39
C THR A 135 -15.11 7.66 -2.00
N ASP A 136 -14.01 8.02 -1.33
CA ASP A 136 -14.03 8.66 -0.01
C ASP A 136 -14.60 10.07 -0.06
N PHE A 137 -14.22 10.84 -1.08
CA PHE A 137 -14.77 12.17 -1.31
C PHE A 137 -16.28 12.10 -1.57
N ILE A 138 -16.75 11.10 -2.34
CA ILE A 138 -18.19 10.91 -2.59
C ILE A 138 -18.92 10.65 -1.26
N GLY A 139 -18.46 9.71 -0.44
CA GLY A 139 -19.12 9.40 0.83
C GLY A 139 -19.16 10.59 1.78
N PHE A 140 -18.05 11.32 1.94
CA PHE A 140 -18.03 12.47 2.83
C PHE A 140 -18.87 13.65 2.31
N LYS A 141 -18.89 13.85 0.99
CA LYS A 141 -19.79 14.80 0.32
C LYS A 141 -21.26 14.50 0.61
N LEU A 142 -21.65 13.22 0.54
CA LEU A 142 -23.01 12.77 0.89
C LEU A 142 -23.32 13.01 2.37
N VAL A 143 -22.38 12.74 3.28
CA VAL A 143 -22.53 12.99 4.73
C VAL A 143 -22.81 14.47 5.00
N LEU A 144 -21.96 15.36 4.48
CA LEU A 144 -22.09 16.81 4.70
C LEU A 144 -23.33 17.42 4.04
N GLY A 145 -23.68 16.94 2.84
CA GLY A 145 -24.92 17.32 2.16
C GLY A 145 -26.16 16.90 2.94
N THR A 146 -26.16 15.70 3.52
CA THR A 146 -27.31 15.17 4.28
C THR A 146 -27.48 15.83 5.63
N PHE A 147 -26.40 16.01 6.37
CA PHE A 147 -26.47 16.49 7.76
C PHE A 147 -26.61 18.00 7.87
N PHE A 148 -26.03 18.75 6.93
CA PHE A 148 -25.95 20.21 7.01
C PHE A 148 -26.47 20.93 5.77
N GLY A 149 -26.87 20.21 4.71
CA GLY A 149 -27.30 20.83 3.45
C GLY A 149 -26.17 21.53 2.70
N ILE A 150 -24.91 21.13 2.93
CA ILE A 150 -23.74 21.76 2.30
C ILE A 150 -23.68 21.38 0.83
N GLU A 151 -23.47 22.37 -0.03
CA GLU A 151 -23.29 22.13 -1.47
C GLU A 151 -22.09 21.20 -1.73
N PRO A 152 -22.21 20.25 -2.67
CA PRO A 152 -21.17 19.31 -3.05
C PRO A 152 -19.76 19.90 -3.16
N PHE A 153 -19.62 21.08 -3.77
CA PHE A 153 -18.34 21.76 -3.94
C PHE A 153 -17.66 22.08 -2.61
N PHE A 154 -18.39 22.71 -1.67
CA PHE A 154 -17.83 23.08 -0.37
C PHE A 154 -17.51 21.86 0.48
N ALA A 155 -18.33 20.80 0.43
CA ALA A 155 -18.06 19.57 1.16
C ALA A 155 -16.74 18.92 0.74
N VAL A 156 -16.50 18.83 -0.58
CA VAL A 156 -15.25 18.33 -1.15
C VAL A 156 -14.07 19.23 -0.78
N VAL A 157 -14.22 20.55 -0.86
CA VAL A 157 -13.15 21.50 -0.49
C VAL A 157 -12.78 21.39 0.99
N ILE A 158 -13.77 21.29 1.90
CA ILE A 158 -13.53 21.09 3.33
C ILE A 158 -12.65 19.86 3.55
N MET A 159 -12.99 18.73 2.91
CA MET A 159 -12.22 17.50 3.03
C MET A 159 -10.81 17.63 2.44
N ALA A 160 -10.70 18.15 1.21
CA ALA A 160 -9.43 18.28 0.52
C ALA A 160 -8.44 19.16 1.30
N VAL A 161 -8.90 20.30 1.82
CA VAL A 161 -8.09 21.22 2.64
C VAL A 161 -7.70 20.55 3.96
N SER A 162 -8.64 19.85 4.61
CA SER A 162 -8.39 19.16 5.88
C SER A 162 -7.29 18.10 5.73
N VAL A 163 -7.42 17.21 4.73
CA VAL A 163 -6.44 16.16 4.47
C VAL A 163 -5.10 16.74 4.04
N ALA A 164 -5.10 17.68 3.08
CA ALA A 164 -3.86 18.31 2.62
C ALA A 164 -3.09 18.96 3.78
N PHE A 165 -3.79 19.55 4.75
CA PHE A 165 -3.15 20.20 5.90
C PHE A 165 -2.39 19.22 6.80
N TYR A 166 -3.03 18.14 7.28
CA TYR A 166 -2.35 17.25 8.23
C TYR A 166 -1.39 16.26 7.56
N VAL A 167 -1.69 15.84 6.32
CA VAL A 167 -0.83 14.87 5.61
C VAL A 167 0.47 15.51 5.15
N SER A 168 0.45 16.78 4.73
CA SER A 168 1.67 17.50 4.32
C SER A 168 2.72 17.57 5.43
N VAL A 169 2.29 17.46 6.68
CA VAL A 169 3.16 17.51 7.85
C VAL A 169 3.79 16.14 8.15
N GLY A 170 3.10 15.05 7.82
CA GLY A 170 3.46 13.68 8.17
C GLY A 170 4.24 12.91 7.09
N GLY A 171 4.96 11.88 7.50
CA GLY A 171 5.41 10.79 6.60
C GLY A 171 4.57 9.54 6.83
N PHE A 172 4.94 8.39 6.24
CA PHE A 172 4.19 7.13 6.41
C PHE A 172 3.99 6.76 7.90
N ARG A 173 4.98 7.02 8.75
CA ARG A 173 4.86 6.83 10.21
C ARG A 173 3.73 7.67 10.82
N ALA A 174 3.54 8.91 10.38
CA ALA A 174 2.48 9.76 10.90
C ALA A 174 1.10 9.21 10.56
N VAL A 175 0.91 8.81 9.29
CA VAL A 175 -0.33 8.19 8.78
C VAL A 175 -0.72 6.98 9.62
N VAL A 176 0.22 6.05 9.84
CA VAL A 176 -0.05 4.84 10.61
C VAL A 176 -0.49 5.13 12.07
N TRP A 177 0.02 6.21 12.68
CA TRP A 177 -0.39 6.60 14.03
C TRP A 177 -1.74 7.34 14.06
N THR A 178 -2.03 8.16 13.04
CA THR A 178 -3.34 8.81 12.92
C THR A 178 -4.44 7.81 12.63
N ASP A 179 -4.15 6.78 11.83
CA ASP A 179 -5.09 5.70 11.50
C ASP A 179 -5.62 4.99 12.74
N LEU A 180 -4.78 4.81 13.76
CA LEU A 180 -5.22 4.13 14.99
C LEU A 180 -6.33 4.92 15.68
N LEU A 181 -6.19 6.24 15.78
CA LEU A 181 -7.22 7.11 16.33
C LEU A 181 -8.47 7.13 15.42
N GLN A 182 -8.26 7.22 14.11
CA GLN A 182 -9.34 7.27 13.11
C GLN A 182 -10.19 6.00 13.12
N TYR A 183 -9.55 4.82 13.22
CA TYR A 183 -10.24 3.55 13.35
C TYR A 183 -11.15 3.50 14.60
N VAL A 184 -10.67 4.01 15.73
CA VAL A 184 -11.48 4.01 16.96
C VAL A 184 -12.72 4.89 16.79
N LEU A 185 -12.58 6.06 16.16
CA LEU A 185 -13.70 6.97 15.90
C LEU A 185 -14.73 6.36 14.93
N LEU A 186 -14.27 5.74 13.82
CA LEU A 186 -15.18 5.12 12.86
C LEU A 186 -15.84 3.85 13.43
N ALA A 187 -15.14 3.06 14.24
CA ALA A 187 -15.72 1.85 14.85
C ALA A 187 -16.75 2.24 15.92
N ALA A 188 -16.50 3.29 16.70
CA ALA A 188 -17.46 3.84 17.64
C ALA A 188 -18.71 4.38 16.91
N LEU A 189 -18.54 5.06 15.78
CA LEU A 189 -19.64 5.49 14.91
C LEU A 189 -20.48 4.29 14.45
N ALA A 190 -19.85 3.26 13.86
CA ALA A 190 -20.56 2.08 13.36
C ALA A 190 -21.32 1.35 14.47
N ALA A 191 -20.70 1.17 15.64
CA ALA A 191 -21.34 0.57 16.81
C ALA A 191 -22.50 1.43 17.34
N TYR A 192 -22.35 2.76 17.37
CA TYR A 192 -23.40 3.67 17.79
C TYR A 192 -24.62 3.57 16.86
N VAL A 193 -24.43 3.63 15.54
CA VAL A 193 -25.54 3.57 14.57
C VAL A 193 -26.26 2.22 14.62
N ALA A 194 -25.52 1.12 14.79
CA ALA A 194 -26.12 -0.19 15.02
C ALA A 194 -26.97 -0.20 16.29
N SER A 195 -26.46 0.36 17.39
CA SER A 195 -27.18 0.44 18.67
C SER A 195 -28.44 1.31 18.58
N LEU A 196 -28.37 2.44 17.84
CA LEU A 196 -29.49 3.34 17.60
C LEU A 196 -30.59 2.66 16.78
N SER A 197 -30.22 2.02 15.66
CA SER A 197 -31.15 1.33 14.77
C SER A 197 -31.90 0.20 15.51
N LEU A 198 -31.18 -0.61 16.28
CA LEU A 198 -31.78 -1.68 17.08
C LEU A 198 -32.60 -1.16 18.26
N GLY A 199 -32.15 -0.10 18.92
CA GLY A 199 -32.87 0.52 20.04
C GLY A 199 -34.23 1.09 19.62
N LEU A 200 -34.28 1.79 18.48
CA LEU A 200 -35.53 2.31 17.92
C LEU A 200 -36.46 1.20 17.42
N THR A 201 -35.89 0.11 16.88
CA THR A 201 -36.66 -1.09 16.51
C THR A 201 -37.29 -1.74 17.75
N ALA A 202 -36.54 -1.84 18.85
CA ALA A 202 -37.04 -2.36 20.11
C ALA A 202 -38.13 -1.49 20.75
N GLN A 203 -38.07 -0.16 20.58
CA GLN A 203 -39.14 0.75 21.01
C GLN A 203 -40.46 0.51 20.27
N LYS A 204 -40.43 -0.02 19.04
CA LYS A 204 -41.63 -0.51 18.33
C LYS A 204 -42.11 -1.88 18.81
N GLY A 205 -41.52 -2.44 19.87
CA GLY A 205 -41.84 -3.77 20.41
C GLY A 205 -41.30 -4.93 19.57
N ILE A 206 -40.42 -4.66 18.60
CA ILE A 206 -39.88 -5.66 17.68
C ILE A 206 -38.47 -6.02 18.15
N SER A 207 -38.26 -7.29 18.51
CA SER A 207 -36.93 -7.81 18.84
C SER A 207 -36.06 -7.97 17.59
N LEU A 208 -34.73 -8.03 17.76
CA LEU A 208 -33.78 -8.32 16.68
C LEU A 208 -34.14 -9.63 15.95
N ILE A 209 -34.54 -10.66 16.69
CA ILE A 209 -34.90 -11.97 16.13
C ILE A 209 -36.14 -11.83 15.25
N SER A 210 -37.19 -11.15 15.76
CA SER A 210 -38.42 -10.94 14.98
C SER A 210 -38.18 -10.07 13.74
N ALA A 211 -37.36 -9.02 13.84
CA ALA A 211 -36.97 -8.18 12.71
C ALA A 211 -36.23 -9.00 11.64
N SER A 212 -35.25 -9.80 12.07
CA SER A 212 -34.48 -10.71 11.22
C SER A 212 -35.37 -11.73 10.51
N THR A 213 -36.34 -12.34 11.21
CA THR A 213 -37.25 -13.33 10.60
C THR A 213 -38.22 -12.70 9.60
N ALA A 214 -38.63 -11.45 9.81
CA ALA A 214 -39.55 -10.74 8.91
C ALA A 214 -38.94 -10.41 7.55
N LEU A 215 -37.60 -10.41 7.44
CA LEU A 215 -36.89 -10.24 6.17
C LEU A 215 -37.10 -11.42 5.21
N GLY A 216 -37.49 -12.59 5.72
CA GLY A 216 -37.73 -13.80 4.95
C GLY A 216 -36.46 -14.63 4.69
N GLY A 217 -36.65 -15.87 4.25
CA GLY A 217 -35.55 -16.81 3.99
C GLY A 217 -34.62 -16.36 2.85
N ASP A 218 -35.16 -15.70 1.83
CA ASP A 218 -34.40 -15.22 0.68
C ASP A 218 -33.38 -14.15 1.08
N TRP A 219 -33.71 -13.27 2.03
CA TRP A 219 -32.77 -12.26 2.51
C TRP A 219 -31.54 -12.88 3.19
N TRP A 220 -31.69 -14.05 3.82
CA TRP A 220 -30.61 -14.83 4.44
C TRP A 220 -29.93 -15.80 3.47
N ASN A 221 -30.37 -15.87 2.21
CA ASN A 221 -29.75 -16.72 1.20
C ASN A 221 -28.46 -16.06 0.69
N ILE A 222 -27.31 -16.50 1.22
CA ILE A 222 -25.98 -16.05 0.78
C ILE A 222 -25.69 -16.34 -0.70
N PHE A 223 -26.44 -17.21 -1.37
CA PHE A 223 -26.25 -17.60 -2.76
C PHE A 223 -27.38 -17.14 -3.68
N ILE A 224 -28.18 -16.15 -3.26
CA ILE A 224 -29.28 -15.60 -4.05
C ILE A 224 -28.82 -15.03 -5.40
N MET A 225 -27.58 -14.54 -5.46
CA MET A 225 -26.96 -13.97 -6.66
C MET A 225 -26.34 -15.05 -7.55
N GLY A 226 -27.16 -15.96 -8.10
CA GLY A 226 -26.71 -16.95 -9.07
C GLY A 226 -25.98 -18.16 -8.47
N GLY A 227 -26.27 -18.52 -7.23
CA GLY A 227 -25.72 -19.71 -6.58
C GLY A 227 -24.25 -19.55 -6.16
N LEU A 228 -23.59 -20.69 -5.93
CA LEU A 228 -22.14 -20.73 -5.69
C LEU A 228 -21.35 -20.18 -6.90
N LEU A 229 -21.83 -20.41 -8.12
CA LEU A 229 -21.15 -19.93 -9.33
C LEU A 229 -21.13 -18.41 -9.40
N GLY A 230 -22.25 -17.74 -9.14
CA GLY A 230 -22.30 -16.27 -9.12
C GLY A 230 -21.38 -15.68 -8.04
N ALA A 231 -21.38 -16.27 -6.83
CA ALA A 231 -20.44 -15.86 -5.78
C ALA A 231 -18.97 -15.99 -6.23
N LEU A 232 -18.61 -17.09 -6.89
CA LEU A 232 -17.26 -17.29 -7.44
C LEU A 232 -16.93 -16.29 -8.55
N VAL A 233 -17.90 -15.93 -9.40
CA VAL A 233 -17.70 -14.90 -10.44
C VAL A 233 -17.37 -13.55 -9.82
N PHE A 234 -18.11 -13.11 -8.79
CA PHE A 234 -17.77 -11.88 -8.06
C PHE A 234 -16.39 -11.96 -7.41
N GLN A 235 -16.01 -13.12 -6.86
CA GLN A 235 -14.68 -13.28 -6.30
C GLN A 235 -13.59 -13.23 -7.36
N LEU A 236 -13.78 -13.83 -8.54
CA LEU A 236 -12.80 -13.72 -9.62
C LEU A 236 -12.67 -12.28 -10.15
N ALA A 237 -13.77 -11.53 -10.15
CA ALA A 237 -13.80 -10.14 -10.59
C ALA A 237 -13.13 -9.16 -9.59
N LEU A 238 -13.50 -9.25 -8.31
CA LEU A 238 -13.22 -8.18 -7.34
C LEU A 238 -12.06 -8.52 -6.38
N LEU A 239 -11.97 -9.76 -5.90
CA LEU A 239 -10.95 -10.15 -4.92
C LEU A 239 -9.51 -9.87 -5.38
N PRO A 240 -9.12 -10.11 -6.65
CA PRO A 240 -7.75 -9.85 -7.09
C PRO A 240 -7.33 -8.38 -6.96
N GLY A 241 -8.26 -7.45 -7.18
CA GLY A 241 -8.01 -6.02 -7.06
C GLY A 241 -7.69 -5.64 -5.61
N TRP A 242 -8.45 -6.15 -4.64
CA TRP A 242 -8.14 -5.95 -3.21
C TRP A 242 -6.79 -6.54 -2.81
N VAL A 243 -6.40 -7.68 -3.38
CA VAL A 243 -5.07 -8.28 -3.13
C VAL A 243 -3.94 -7.43 -3.75
N ALA A 244 -4.21 -6.83 -4.91
CA ALA A 244 -3.26 -6.01 -5.66
C ALA A 244 -3.16 -4.56 -5.15
N GLU A 245 -4.01 -4.15 -4.20
CA GLU A 245 -3.99 -2.82 -3.59
C GLU A 245 -2.65 -2.58 -2.84
N GLN A 246 -2.10 -1.36 -2.90
CA GLN A 246 -0.71 -1.04 -2.58
C GLN A 246 -0.44 -0.87 -1.07
N ASP A 247 -1.40 -0.35 -0.30
CA ASP A 247 -1.21 0.06 1.10
C ASP A 247 -0.82 -1.09 2.06
N PRO A 248 -1.55 -2.23 2.13
CA PRO A 248 -1.20 -3.35 2.99
C PRO A 248 0.21 -3.89 2.72
N TRP A 249 0.69 -3.79 1.48
CA TRP A 249 2.05 -4.20 1.11
C TRP A 249 3.09 -3.27 1.72
N GLN A 250 2.84 -1.96 1.69
CA GLN A 250 3.68 -0.97 2.37
C GLN A 250 3.76 -1.22 3.89
N LYS A 251 2.63 -1.61 4.50
CA LYS A 251 2.56 -2.01 5.93
C LYS A 251 3.35 -3.28 6.21
N ILE A 252 3.39 -4.26 5.29
CA ILE A 252 4.25 -5.44 5.43
C ILE A 252 5.73 -5.04 5.48
N TRP A 253 6.20 -4.20 4.55
CA TRP A 253 7.61 -3.79 4.57
C TRP A 253 7.97 -2.97 5.81
N ALA A 254 7.04 -2.16 6.31
CA ALA A 254 7.18 -1.36 7.53
C ALA A 254 7.03 -2.15 8.84
N ALA A 255 6.57 -3.41 8.78
CA ALA A 255 6.48 -4.26 9.97
C ALA A 255 7.86 -4.55 10.57
N GLN A 256 7.91 -4.76 11.88
CA GLN A 256 9.15 -5.17 12.55
C GLN A 256 9.62 -6.56 12.12
N ASP A 257 8.68 -7.49 11.89
CA ASP A 257 8.98 -8.87 11.53
C ASP A 257 7.81 -9.49 10.74
N ALA A 258 8.04 -10.63 10.07
CA ALA A 258 7.03 -11.29 9.24
C ALA A 258 5.81 -11.79 10.05
N ARG A 259 5.99 -12.19 11.31
CA ARG A 259 4.91 -12.64 12.19
C ARG A 259 4.05 -11.45 12.62
N SER A 260 4.66 -10.30 12.88
CA SER A 260 3.96 -9.04 13.16
C SER A 260 3.17 -8.54 11.97
N ALA A 261 3.74 -8.60 10.76
CA ALA A 261 3.02 -8.31 9.51
C ALA A 261 1.79 -9.22 9.37
N LYS A 262 1.98 -10.54 9.45
CA LYS A 262 0.90 -11.52 9.32
C LYS A 262 -0.20 -11.31 10.36
N ARG A 263 0.17 -11.28 11.65
CA ARG A 263 -0.79 -11.11 12.75
C ARG A 263 -1.51 -9.77 12.70
N GLY A 264 -0.82 -8.71 12.31
CA GLY A 264 -1.42 -7.39 12.15
C GLY A 264 -2.47 -7.37 11.06
N LEU A 265 -2.18 -7.89 9.87
CA LEU A 265 -3.16 -7.95 8.78
C LEU A 265 -4.36 -8.87 9.11
N PHE A 266 -4.14 -10.00 9.80
CA PHE A 266 -5.25 -10.81 10.32
C PHE A 266 -6.11 -10.07 11.34
N LEU A 267 -5.49 -9.30 12.25
CA LEU A 267 -6.22 -8.43 13.17
C LEU A 267 -7.03 -7.39 12.39
N GLY A 268 -6.43 -6.76 11.38
CA GLY A 268 -7.12 -5.81 10.50
C GLY A 268 -8.35 -6.44 9.84
N ALA A 269 -8.25 -7.67 9.35
CA ALA A 269 -9.37 -8.39 8.74
C ALA A 269 -10.50 -8.66 9.76
N GLY A 270 -10.15 -8.98 11.01
CA GLY A 270 -11.14 -9.13 12.09
C GLY A 270 -11.80 -7.80 12.49
N LEU A 271 -11.05 -6.70 12.47
CA LEU A 271 -11.55 -5.35 12.70
C LEU A 271 -12.52 -4.91 11.58
N LEU A 272 -12.21 -5.21 10.32
CA LEU A 272 -13.13 -5.03 9.19
C LEU A 272 -14.43 -5.82 9.40
N ALA A 273 -14.32 -7.09 9.75
CA ALA A 273 -15.48 -7.95 10.02
C ALA A 273 -16.37 -7.38 11.13
N LEU A 274 -15.79 -6.80 12.18
CA LEU A 274 -16.53 -6.16 13.27
C LEU A 274 -17.34 -4.96 12.78
N VAL A 275 -16.75 -4.09 11.95
CA VAL A 275 -17.47 -2.93 11.40
C VAL A 275 -18.59 -3.35 10.45
N TYR A 276 -18.34 -4.31 9.55
CA TYR A 276 -19.37 -4.81 8.64
C TYR A 276 -20.48 -5.57 9.37
N PHE A 277 -20.17 -6.22 10.50
CA PHE A 277 -21.19 -6.77 11.38
C PHE A 277 -22.09 -5.68 11.98
N CYS A 278 -21.54 -4.53 12.39
CA CYS A 278 -22.35 -3.38 12.79
C CYS A 278 -23.22 -2.86 11.63
N CYS A 279 -22.73 -2.85 10.40
CA CYS A 279 -23.52 -2.48 9.21
C CYS A 279 -24.69 -3.45 8.97
N LEU A 280 -24.44 -4.77 9.13
CA LEU A 280 -25.48 -5.79 9.04
C LEU A 280 -26.59 -5.58 10.09
N LEU A 281 -26.21 -5.36 11.35
CA LEU A 281 -27.17 -5.06 12.42
C LEU A 281 -27.96 -3.78 12.15
N THR A 282 -27.28 -2.77 11.61
CA THR A 282 -27.90 -1.50 11.19
C THR A 282 -28.96 -1.76 10.12
N ALA A 283 -28.64 -2.52 9.07
CA ALA A 283 -29.55 -2.87 7.99
C ALA A 283 -30.80 -3.61 8.50
N ILE A 284 -30.64 -4.55 9.42
CA ILE A 284 -31.78 -5.27 10.03
C ILE A 284 -32.71 -4.29 10.74
N GLY A 285 -32.20 -3.39 11.58
CA GLY A 285 -33.05 -2.39 12.24
C GLY A 285 -33.68 -1.40 11.25
N LEU A 286 -32.93 -0.94 10.24
CA LEU A 286 -33.44 -0.01 9.23
C LEU A 286 -34.61 -0.61 8.42
N SER A 287 -34.59 -1.92 8.16
CA SER A 287 -35.65 -2.62 7.44
C SER A 287 -37.03 -2.58 8.15
N VAL A 288 -37.03 -2.33 9.46
CA VAL A 288 -38.25 -2.17 10.27
C VAL A 288 -38.64 -0.70 10.42
N LEU A 289 -37.66 0.19 10.38
CA LEU A 289 -37.84 1.62 10.61
C LEU A 289 -38.29 2.37 9.36
N TYR A 290 -37.79 1.97 8.19
CA TYR A 290 -38.01 2.66 6.91
C TYR A 290 -38.60 1.73 5.84
N PRO A 291 -39.28 2.29 4.83
CA PRO A 291 -39.68 1.55 3.65
C PRO A 291 -38.47 0.92 2.94
N ARG A 292 -38.70 -0.21 2.27
CA ARG A 292 -37.65 -0.87 1.49
C ARG A 292 -37.17 0.08 0.36
N PRO A 293 -35.86 0.30 0.23
CA PRO A 293 -35.32 1.15 -0.81
C PRO A 293 -35.56 0.54 -2.20
N THR A 294 -35.66 1.40 -3.21
CA THR A 294 -35.93 0.97 -4.61
C THR A 294 -34.68 0.92 -5.48
N ASN A 295 -33.63 1.64 -5.08
CA ASN A 295 -32.35 1.71 -5.77
C ASN A 295 -31.20 1.83 -4.76
N GLU A 296 -29.97 1.68 -5.27
CA GLU A 296 -28.71 1.72 -4.52
C GLU A 296 -28.52 2.99 -3.72
N VAL A 297 -28.67 4.15 -4.37
CA VAL A 297 -28.47 5.45 -3.73
C VAL A 297 -29.44 5.66 -2.56
N ASP A 298 -30.72 5.33 -2.75
CA ASP A 298 -31.72 5.43 -1.68
C ASP A 298 -31.36 4.53 -0.49
N ALA A 299 -30.85 3.32 -0.77
CA ALA A 299 -30.49 2.35 0.26
C ALA A 299 -29.28 2.82 1.08
N GLU A 300 -28.25 3.34 0.42
CA GLU A 300 -27.04 3.90 1.06
C GLU A 300 -27.40 5.06 1.99
N MET A 301 -28.31 5.94 1.53
CA MET A 301 -28.71 7.14 2.26
C MET A 301 -29.52 6.85 3.53
N LEU A 302 -30.13 5.66 3.67
CA LEU A 302 -30.84 5.28 4.89
C LEU A 302 -29.91 5.21 6.12
N TYR A 303 -28.61 4.91 5.92
CA TYR A 303 -27.61 4.95 7.00
C TYR A 303 -27.43 6.37 7.56
N LEU A 304 -27.42 7.38 6.69
CA LEU A 304 -27.34 8.78 7.10
C LEU A 304 -28.67 9.26 7.68
N ARG A 305 -29.79 8.85 7.07
CA ARG A 305 -31.14 9.28 7.47
C ARG A 305 -31.50 8.92 8.91
N ILE A 306 -31.16 7.71 9.35
CA ILE A 306 -31.43 7.31 10.75
C ILE A 306 -30.71 8.21 11.76
N ILE A 307 -29.53 8.72 11.39
CA ILE A 307 -28.76 9.64 12.22
C ILE A 307 -29.41 11.02 12.17
N SER A 308 -29.72 11.56 10.98
CA SER A 308 -30.31 12.90 10.85
C SER A 308 -31.66 13.01 11.55
N ASP A 309 -32.47 11.95 11.51
CA ASP A 309 -33.84 11.96 12.04
C ASP A 309 -33.86 11.86 13.58
N ASN A 310 -32.78 11.39 14.22
CA ASN A 310 -32.78 11.05 15.65
C ASN A 310 -31.63 11.68 16.47
N ALA A 311 -30.58 12.20 15.85
CA ALA A 311 -29.44 12.77 16.57
C ALA A 311 -29.72 14.23 16.97
N SER A 312 -29.30 14.60 18.19
CA SER A 312 -29.26 16.01 18.59
C SER A 312 -28.21 16.77 17.77
N PRO A 313 -28.30 18.10 17.61
CA PRO A 313 -27.32 18.90 16.85
C PRO A 313 -25.87 18.66 17.26
N THR A 314 -25.60 18.51 18.56
CA THR A 314 -24.25 18.24 19.09
C THR A 314 -23.78 16.83 18.73
N LEU A 315 -24.67 15.84 18.83
CA LEU A 315 -24.35 14.47 18.50
C LEU A 315 -24.15 14.28 17.00
N LEU A 316 -24.98 14.92 16.17
CA LEU A 316 -24.82 14.96 14.72
C LEU A 316 -23.44 15.50 14.33
N ALA A 317 -23.03 16.62 14.91
CA ALA A 317 -21.69 17.19 14.70
C ALA A 317 -20.58 16.23 15.12
N LEU A 318 -20.71 15.54 16.26
CA LEU A 318 -19.73 14.57 16.74
C LEU A 318 -19.64 13.32 15.85
N LEU A 319 -20.78 12.75 15.43
CA LEU A 319 -20.82 11.59 14.54
C LEU A 319 -20.25 11.91 13.16
N THR A 320 -20.42 13.15 12.70
CA THR A 320 -19.77 13.64 11.47
C THR A 320 -18.25 13.53 11.56
N ILE A 321 -17.64 13.71 12.74
CA ILE A 321 -16.20 13.51 12.92
C ILE A 321 -15.82 12.04 12.76
N GLY A 322 -16.68 11.09 13.12
CA GLY A 322 -16.47 9.67 12.81
C GLY A 322 -16.43 9.40 11.29
N PHE A 323 -17.33 10.02 10.53
CA PHE A 323 -17.32 9.94 9.06
C PHE A 323 -16.13 10.66 8.43
N ALA A 324 -15.74 11.82 8.98
CA ALA A 324 -14.53 12.52 8.60
C ALA A 324 -13.31 11.64 8.84
N ALA A 325 -13.23 11.00 10.01
CA ALA A 325 -12.15 10.09 10.35
C ALA A 325 -12.03 8.93 9.37
N ALA A 326 -13.14 8.27 9.03
CA ALA A 326 -13.17 7.16 8.07
C ALA A 326 -12.77 7.60 6.65
N SER A 327 -13.24 8.75 6.19
CA SER A 327 -12.97 9.22 4.82
C SER A 327 -11.56 9.78 4.67
N MET A 328 -11.10 10.52 5.69
CA MET A 328 -9.79 11.18 5.67
C MET A 328 -8.64 10.16 5.82
N SER A 329 -8.77 9.12 6.66
CA SER A 329 -7.75 8.06 6.77
C SER A 329 -7.53 7.32 5.47
N CYS A 330 -8.60 7.06 4.72
CA CYS A 330 -8.47 6.35 3.45
C CYS A 330 -7.87 7.26 2.38
N THR A 331 -8.33 8.51 2.29
CA THR A 331 -7.79 9.49 1.34
C THR A 331 -6.32 9.80 1.60
N ASP A 332 -5.90 9.94 2.86
CA ASP A 332 -4.48 10.15 3.17
C ASP A 332 -3.62 8.94 2.78
N THR A 333 -4.12 7.73 2.99
CA THR A 333 -3.40 6.48 2.74
C THR A 333 -3.25 6.29 1.25
N PHE A 334 -4.34 6.38 0.48
CA PHE A 334 -4.29 6.26 -0.98
C PHE A 334 -3.46 7.35 -1.63
N ALA A 335 -3.59 8.61 -1.19
CA ALA A 335 -2.78 9.71 -1.72
C ALA A 335 -1.28 9.51 -1.39
N THR A 336 -0.94 9.08 -0.17
CA THR A 336 0.45 8.84 0.24
C THR A 336 1.05 7.64 -0.47
N SER A 337 0.31 6.54 -0.60
CA SER A 337 0.77 5.33 -1.29
C SER A 337 0.91 5.54 -2.80
N GLY A 338 -0.04 6.21 -3.45
CA GLY A 338 0.12 6.56 -4.87
C GLY A 338 1.24 7.58 -5.12
N ALA A 339 1.37 8.59 -4.25
CA ALA A 339 2.46 9.56 -4.33
C ALA A 339 3.83 8.88 -4.09
N SER A 340 3.89 7.86 -3.23
CA SER A 340 5.09 7.05 -3.05
C SER A 340 5.48 6.33 -4.34
N CYS A 341 4.51 5.75 -5.07
CA CYS A 341 4.76 5.09 -6.35
C CYS A 341 5.30 6.08 -7.39
N ILE A 342 4.65 7.24 -7.56
CA ILE A 342 5.14 8.24 -8.53
C ILE A 342 6.49 8.83 -8.13
N SER A 343 6.64 9.25 -6.87
CA SER A 343 7.87 9.89 -6.40
C SER A 343 9.06 8.93 -6.47
N ARG A 344 8.90 7.68 -6.05
CA ARG A 344 9.97 6.68 -5.98
C ARG A 344 10.24 6.05 -7.33
N ASP A 345 9.19 5.64 -8.04
CA ASP A 345 9.31 4.76 -9.21
C ASP A 345 9.39 5.50 -10.53
N LEU A 346 8.89 6.75 -10.59
CA LEU A 346 9.01 7.60 -11.78
C LEU A 346 10.00 8.73 -11.54
N ILE A 347 9.76 9.60 -10.56
CA ILE A 347 10.52 10.85 -10.40
C ILE A 347 11.94 10.58 -9.94
N GLN A 348 12.13 9.95 -8.77
CA GLN A 348 13.48 9.64 -8.27
C GLN A 348 14.22 8.72 -9.22
N ARG A 349 13.51 7.80 -9.87
CA ARG A 349 14.12 6.83 -10.77
C ARG A 349 14.65 7.43 -12.07
N HIS A 350 13.87 8.29 -12.72
CA HIS A 350 14.16 8.73 -14.10
C HIS A 350 14.45 10.23 -14.21
N LEU A 351 13.90 11.07 -13.34
CA LEU A 351 14.01 12.52 -13.43
C LEU A 351 15.05 13.09 -12.45
N LEU A 352 15.11 12.55 -11.23
CA LEU A 352 15.89 13.10 -10.12
C LEU A 352 16.66 12.00 -9.37
N ALA A 353 17.51 11.28 -10.12
CA ALA A 353 18.32 10.17 -9.61
C ALA A 353 19.22 10.51 -8.40
N THR A 354 19.70 11.75 -8.33
CA THR A 354 20.59 12.24 -7.27
C THR A 354 19.87 13.14 -6.25
N ALA A 355 18.53 13.14 -6.22
CA ALA A 355 17.80 13.97 -5.27
C ALA A 355 18.10 13.60 -3.82
N THR A 356 18.39 14.64 -3.03
CA THR A 356 18.56 14.54 -1.59
C THR A 356 17.25 14.15 -0.91
N MET A 357 17.34 13.62 0.32
CA MET A 357 16.17 13.29 1.13
C MET A 357 15.22 14.48 1.28
N LYS A 358 15.74 15.69 1.55
CA LYS A 358 14.93 16.90 1.68
C LYS A 358 14.15 17.24 0.41
N GLN A 359 14.77 17.08 -0.76
CA GLN A 359 14.10 17.30 -2.04
C GLN A 359 13.00 16.26 -2.27
N MET A 360 13.28 14.98 -1.99
CA MET A 360 12.29 13.91 -2.12
C MET A 360 11.09 14.08 -1.20
N LEU A 361 11.28 14.62 0.01
CA LEU A 361 10.17 14.98 0.91
C LEU A 361 9.25 16.03 0.29
N ILE A 362 9.82 17.08 -0.33
CA ILE A 362 9.04 18.14 -0.98
C ILE A 362 8.28 17.57 -2.19
N VAL A 363 8.95 16.77 -3.02
CA VAL A 363 8.34 16.10 -4.17
C VAL A 363 7.15 15.25 -3.74
N ASN A 364 7.32 14.43 -2.69
CA ASN A 364 6.23 13.59 -2.21
C ASN A 364 5.04 14.42 -1.71
N ARG A 365 5.28 15.50 -0.94
CA ARG A 365 4.21 16.39 -0.46
C ARG A 365 3.43 17.04 -1.59
N VAL A 366 4.12 17.53 -2.62
CA VAL A 366 3.47 18.12 -3.80
C VAL A 366 2.60 17.08 -4.52
N LEU A 367 3.10 15.84 -4.68
CA LEU A 367 2.35 14.76 -5.30
C LEU A 367 1.12 14.35 -4.49
N VAL A 368 1.22 14.24 -3.17
CA VAL A 368 0.07 13.96 -2.30
C VAL A 368 -1.01 15.02 -2.49
N ILE A 369 -0.66 16.31 -2.42
CA ILE A 369 -1.62 17.41 -2.63
C ILE A 369 -2.24 17.34 -4.03
N THR A 370 -1.42 17.04 -5.04
CA THR A 370 -1.88 16.90 -6.44
C THR A 370 -2.88 15.75 -6.59
N MET A 371 -2.60 14.59 -5.97
CA MET A 371 -3.51 13.44 -5.98
C MET A 371 -4.84 13.76 -5.29
N ILE A 372 -4.79 14.39 -4.12
CA ILE A 372 -5.99 14.85 -3.40
C ILE A 372 -6.81 15.78 -4.29
N ALA A 373 -6.17 16.74 -4.98
CA ALA A 373 -6.85 17.67 -5.88
C ALA A 373 -7.49 16.97 -7.09
N ILE A 374 -6.81 15.98 -7.68
CA ILE A 374 -7.36 15.19 -8.79
C ILE A 374 -8.57 14.36 -8.32
N SER A 375 -8.44 13.64 -7.20
CA SER A 375 -9.55 12.87 -6.63
C SER A 375 -10.75 13.75 -6.30
N ALA A 376 -10.51 14.92 -5.69
CA ALA A 376 -11.54 15.90 -5.40
C ALA A 376 -12.26 16.37 -6.67
N ALA A 377 -11.52 16.69 -7.74
CA ALA A 377 -12.10 17.16 -9.00
C ALA A 377 -12.96 16.08 -9.68
N ILE A 378 -12.53 14.82 -9.65
CA ILE A 378 -13.30 13.70 -10.20
C ILE A 378 -14.57 13.48 -9.36
N ALA A 379 -14.47 13.52 -8.02
CA ALA A 379 -15.60 13.31 -7.11
C ALA A 379 -16.71 14.38 -7.19
N LEU A 380 -16.44 15.55 -7.77
CA LEU A 380 -17.48 16.55 -8.07
C LEU A 380 -18.42 16.10 -9.18
N ASN A 381 -17.94 15.26 -10.10
CA ASN A 381 -18.69 14.81 -11.28
C ASN A 381 -19.22 13.38 -11.16
N VAL A 382 -18.74 12.63 -10.15
CA VAL A 382 -19.15 11.26 -9.88
C VAL A 382 -19.99 11.20 -8.61
N ASN A 383 -21.10 10.45 -8.64
CA ASN A 383 -22.01 10.32 -7.51
C ASN A 383 -22.18 8.87 -7.03
N SER A 384 -21.90 7.88 -7.88
CA SER A 384 -21.99 6.46 -7.50
C SER A 384 -20.74 6.03 -6.75
N ILE A 385 -20.91 5.57 -5.51
CA ILE A 385 -19.84 4.97 -4.72
C ILE A 385 -19.44 3.64 -5.35
N MET A 386 -20.43 2.80 -5.67
CA MET A 386 -20.23 1.44 -6.17
C MET A 386 -19.42 1.43 -7.48
N ASP A 387 -19.83 2.23 -8.47
CA ASP A 387 -19.14 2.28 -9.77
C ASP A 387 -17.67 2.70 -9.61
N ALA A 388 -17.41 3.73 -8.81
CA ALA A 388 -16.06 4.23 -8.60
C ALA A 388 -15.14 3.16 -7.97
N VAL A 389 -15.65 2.36 -7.02
CA VAL A 389 -14.87 1.27 -6.42
C VAL A 389 -14.68 0.10 -7.40
N ILE A 390 -15.72 -0.29 -8.14
CA ILE A 390 -15.62 -1.37 -9.12
C ILE A 390 -14.56 -1.00 -10.15
N ILE A 391 -14.64 0.20 -10.76
CA ILE A 391 -13.67 0.69 -11.74
C ILE A 391 -12.24 0.67 -11.14
N ALA A 392 -12.05 1.13 -9.90
CA ALA A 392 -10.74 1.08 -9.24
C ALA A 392 -10.22 -0.36 -9.13
N THR A 393 -11.07 -1.27 -8.68
CA THR A 393 -10.73 -2.67 -8.38
C THR A 393 -10.41 -3.45 -9.65
N VAL A 394 -11.21 -3.31 -10.71
CA VAL A 394 -11.03 -4.05 -11.97
C VAL A 394 -9.75 -3.64 -12.70
N ILE A 395 -9.30 -2.38 -12.58
CA ILE A 395 -8.01 -1.94 -13.12
C ILE A 395 -6.86 -2.70 -12.46
N GLY A 396 -6.86 -2.81 -11.13
CA GLY A 396 -5.86 -3.60 -10.40
C GLY A 396 -5.90 -5.09 -10.74
N THR A 397 -7.12 -5.66 -10.76
CA THR A 397 -7.39 -7.07 -11.10
C THR A 397 -6.80 -7.46 -12.46
N THR A 398 -7.04 -6.65 -13.49
CA THR A 398 -6.71 -6.99 -14.88
C THR A 398 -5.30 -6.57 -15.29
N SER A 399 -4.72 -5.56 -14.65
CA SER A 399 -3.43 -5.02 -15.05
C SER A 399 -2.27 -5.82 -14.47
N TYR A 400 -2.12 -5.88 -13.14
CA TYR A 400 -0.86 -6.30 -12.53
C TYR A 400 -1.00 -7.36 -11.43
N PHE A 401 -2.22 -7.85 -11.14
CA PHE A 401 -2.43 -8.95 -10.21
C PHE A 401 -1.65 -10.23 -10.58
N PHE A 402 -1.82 -10.75 -11.80
CA PHE A 402 -1.11 -11.96 -12.24
C PHE A 402 0.42 -11.77 -12.26
N PRO A 403 0.96 -10.66 -12.78
CA PRO A 403 2.36 -10.33 -12.61
C PRO A 403 2.85 -10.35 -11.15
N ILE A 404 2.10 -9.76 -10.20
CA ILE A 404 2.51 -9.77 -8.78
C ILE A 404 2.50 -11.20 -8.21
N ILE A 405 1.37 -11.90 -8.27
CA ILE A 405 1.23 -13.24 -7.66
C ILE A 405 2.12 -14.27 -8.39
N GLY A 406 2.15 -14.22 -9.71
CA GLY A 406 3.01 -15.06 -10.52
C GLY A 406 4.50 -14.81 -10.26
N GLY A 407 4.89 -13.57 -9.96
CA GLY A 407 6.26 -13.23 -9.57
C GLY A 407 6.70 -13.94 -8.30
N LEU A 408 5.81 -14.02 -7.31
CA LEU A 408 6.10 -14.63 -6.00
C LEU A 408 6.07 -16.17 -6.01
N TYR A 409 5.24 -16.77 -6.86
CA TYR A 409 4.97 -18.21 -6.81
C TYR A 409 5.39 -19.01 -8.05
N TRP A 410 5.61 -18.36 -9.19
CA TRP A 410 5.91 -19.03 -10.46
C TRP A 410 7.31 -18.70 -10.98
N LYS A 411 8.24 -19.66 -10.87
CA LYS A 411 9.63 -19.54 -11.34
C LYS A 411 9.73 -19.19 -12.82
N ARG A 412 8.81 -19.72 -13.63
CA ARG A 412 8.81 -19.55 -15.09
C ARG A 412 8.29 -18.18 -15.54
N ALA A 413 7.68 -17.40 -14.65
CA ALA A 413 7.21 -16.05 -14.98
C ALA A 413 8.37 -15.17 -15.47
N THR A 414 8.14 -14.47 -16.58
CA THR A 414 9.14 -13.63 -17.26
C THR A 414 8.71 -12.17 -17.32
N LYS A 415 9.66 -11.27 -17.58
CA LYS A 415 9.38 -9.85 -17.81
C LYS A 415 8.42 -9.59 -18.98
N TRP A 416 8.55 -10.34 -20.07
CA TRP A 416 7.69 -10.17 -21.24
C TRP A 416 6.27 -10.64 -20.98
N GLY A 417 6.10 -11.74 -20.22
CA GLY A 417 4.78 -12.17 -19.76
C GLY A 417 4.14 -11.16 -18.83
N ALA A 418 4.89 -10.60 -17.88
CA ALA A 418 4.41 -9.55 -16.99
C ALA A 418 3.96 -8.29 -17.75
N LEU A 419 4.75 -7.84 -18.74
CA LEU A 419 4.41 -6.69 -19.56
C LEU A 419 3.19 -6.96 -20.44
N ALA A 420 3.11 -8.14 -21.07
CA ALA A 420 1.98 -8.51 -21.92
C ALA A 420 0.67 -8.53 -21.12
N ALA A 421 0.69 -9.08 -19.90
CA ALA A 421 -0.46 -9.07 -18.99
C ALA A 421 -0.93 -7.65 -18.68
N LEU A 422 0.00 -6.76 -18.37
CA LEU A 422 -0.30 -5.37 -18.02
C LEU A 422 -0.87 -4.60 -19.21
N VAL A 423 -0.26 -4.73 -20.39
CA VAL A 423 -0.69 -4.00 -21.59
C VAL A 423 -2.00 -4.56 -22.15
N ILE A 424 -2.12 -5.89 -22.25
CA ILE A 424 -3.30 -6.52 -22.84
C ILE A 424 -4.46 -6.50 -21.85
N GLY A 425 -4.25 -6.94 -20.61
CA GLY A 425 -5.28 -6.97 -19.58
C GLY A 425 -5.74 -5.58 -19.18
N GLY A 426 -4.81 -4.75 -18.70
CA GLY A 426 -5.11 -3.38 -18.28
C GLY A 426 -5.59 -2.50 -19.45
N GLY A 427 -4.98 -2.62 -20.62
CA GLY A 427 -5.42 -1.91 -21.82
C GLY A 427 -6.83 -2.30 -22.24
N THR A 428 -7.16 -3.60 -22.22
CA THR A 428 -8.54 -4.06 -22.53
C THR A 428 -9.53 -3.50 -21.51
N GLN A 429 -9.19 -3.52 -20.22
CA GLN A 429 -10.09 -3.02 -19.19
C GLN A 429 -10.37 -1.52 -19.33
N ILE A 430 -9.33 -0.71 -19.58
CA ILE A 430 -9.47 0.73 -19.82
C ILE A 430 -10.33 0.98 -21.06
N LEU A 431 -10.13 0.21 -22.14
CA LEU A 431 -10.93 0.33 -23.37
C LEU A 431 -12.40 0.00 -23.14
N LEU A 432 -12.70 -1.07 -22.40
CA LEU A 432 -14.08 -1.47 -22.10
C LEU A 432 -14.79 -0.43 -21.24
N ILE A 433 -14.15 0.06 -20.16
CA ILE A 433 -14.68 1.15 -19.33
C ILE A 433 -14.91 2.40 -20.17
N SER A 434 -13.96 2.77 -21.02
CA SER A 434 -14.07 3.97 -21.87
C SER A 434 -15.22 3.84 -22.88
N TYR A 435 -15.36 2.66 -23.48
CA TYR A 435 -16.46 2.37 -24.40
C TYR A 435 -17.82 2.44 -23.70
N GLU A 436 -17.92 1.87 -22.50
CA GLU A 436 -19.14 1.90 -21.69
C GLU A 436 -19.53 3.34 -21.30
N LEU A 437 -18.61 4.12 -20.74
CA LEU A 437 -18.89 5.44 -20.20
C LEU A 437 -19.12 6.50 -21.29
N PHE A 438 -18.30 6.51 -22.35
CA PHE A 438 -18.33 7.59 -23.34
C PHE A 438 -19.16 7.28 -24.57
N TRP A 439 -19.16 6.03 -25.03
CA TRP A 439 -19.75 5.65 -26.30
C TRP A 439 -21.12 4.99 -26.15
N TYR A 440 -21.19 3.88 -25.40
CA TYR A 440 -22.39 3.06 -25.28
C TYR A 440 -23.40 3.64 -24.28
N ARG A 441 -22.92 4.24 -23.18
CA ARG A 441 -23.73 4.89 -22.11
C ARG A 441 -24.79 3.99 -21.48
N GLN A 442 -24.60 2.68 -21.55
CA GLN A 442 -25.40 1.65 -20.91
C GLN A 442 -24.45 0.60 -20.35
N SER A 443 -24.88 -0.16 -19.35
CA SER A 443 -24.08 -1.25 -18.80
C SER A 443 -23.77 -2.30 -19.88
N LEU A 444 -22.52 -2.76 -19.94
CA LEU A 444 -22.09 -3.76 -20.91
C LEU A 444 -22.75 -5.13 -20.72
N ASP A 445 -23.31 -5.39 -19.54
CA ASP A 445 -24.13 -6.56 -19.22
C ASP A 445 -25.32 -6.71 -20.16
N SER A 446 -25.82 -5.60 -20.71
CA SER A 446 -26.90 -5.60 -21.71
C SER A 446 -26.51 -6.27 -23.03
N ILE A 447 -25.22 -6.31 -23.35
CA ILE A 447 -24.70 -6.96 -24.57
C ILE A 447 -24.46 -8.45 -24.29
N SER A 448 -23.80 -8.78 -23.17
CA SER A 448 -23.49 -10.14 -22.78
C SER A 448 -23.21 -10.22 -21.29
N SER A 449 -23.66 -11.29 -20.64
CA SER A 449 -23.34 -11.61 -19.24
C SER A 449 -21.84 -11.86 -18.99
N LEU A 450 -21.03 -12.04 -20.04
CA LEU A 450 -19.58 -12.11 -19.93
C LEU A 450 -18.93 -10.73 -19.75
N LEU A 451 -19.65 -9.65 -20.08
CA LEU A 451 -19.18 -8.28 -19.95
C LEU A 451 -19.63 -7.61 -18.64
N THR A 452 -20.09 -8.40 -17.67
CA THR A 452 -20.46 -7.94 -16.34
C THR A 452 -19.32 -7.22 -15.64
N GLU A 453 -19.65 -6.18 -14.86
CA GLU A 453 -18.71 -5.34 -14.10
C GLU A 453 -17.62 -4.73 -15.01
N HIS A 454 -18.05 -3.97 -16.03
CA HIS A 454 -17.17 -3.36 -17.05
C HIS A 454 -16.31 -4.36 -17.84
N GLY A 455 -16.79 -5.60 -17.98
CA GLY A 455 -16.10 -6.69 -18.69
C GLY A 455 -14.82 -7.17 -18.03
N VAL A 456 -14.75 -7.08 -16.70
CA VAL A 456 -13.60 -7.54 -15.90
C VAL A 456 -13.19 -8.98 -16.20
N LEU A 457 -14.12 -9.90 -16.42
CA LEU A 457 -13.79 -11.29 -16.70
C LEU A 457 -13.01 -11.44 -18.01
N VAL A 458 -13.33 -10.62 -19.02
CA VAL A 458 -12.60 -10.61 -20.30
C VAL A 458 -11.20 -10.05 -20.09
N GLY A 459 -11.07 -8.90 -19.42
CA GLY A 459 -9.78 -8.29 -19.11
C GLY A 459 -8.89 -9.22 -18.27
N LEU A 460 -9.45 -9.85 -17.24
CA LEU A 460 -8.77 -10.80 -16.36
C LEU A 460 -8.29 -12.03 -17.15
N THR A 461 -9.16 -12.61 -17.98
CA THR A 461 -8.83 -13.80 -18.78
C THR A 461 -7.71 -13.50 -19.77
N LEU A 462 -7.78 -12.36 -20.47
CA LEU A 462 -6.75 -11.94 -21.39
C LEU A 462 -5.42 -11.65 -20.68
N SER A 463 -5.46 -11.04 -19.50
CA SER A 463 -4.30 -10.83 -18.64
C SER A 463 -3.65 -12.16 -18.24
N ALA A 464 -4.44 -13.11 -17.74
CA ALA A 464 -3.99 -14.44 -17.34
C ALA A 464 -3.34 -15.20 -18.51
N LEU A 465 -4.03 -15.25 -19.65
CA LEU A 465 -3.58 -15.97 -20.84
C LEU A 465 -2.30 -15.36 -21.40
N SER A 466 -2.26 -14.03 -21.56
CA SER A 466 -1.06 -13.35 -22.04
C SER A 466 0.13 -13.53 -21.09
N PHE A 467 -0.10 -13.44 -19.77
CA PHE A 467 0.93 -13.69 -18.77
C PHE A 467 1.54 -15.08 -18.91
N VAL A 468 0.70 -16.12 -19.00
CA VAL A 468 1.13 -17.52 -19.07
C VAL A 468 1.78 -17.82 -20.41
N LEU A 469 1.10 -17.54 -21.52
CA LEU A 469 1.56 -17.90 -22.87
C LEU A 469 2.86 -17.20 -23.23
N VAL A 470 2.97 -15.89 -22.98
CA VAL A 470 4.20 -15.14 -23.29
C VAL A 470 5.33 -15.53 -22.34
N SER A 471 5.04 -15.84 -21.06
CA SER A 471 6.07 -16.38 -20.16
C SER A 471 6.60 -17.72 -20.65
N LEU A 472 5.75 -18.61 -21.14
CA LEU A 472 6.19 -19.90 -21.68
C LEU A 472 6.94 -19.78 -23.01
N ALA A 473 6.58 -18.79 -23.84
CA ALA A 473 7.20 -18.56 -25.15
C ALA A 473 8.54 -17.81 -25.09
N THR A 474 8.83 -17.07 -24.02
CA THR A 474 10.04 -16.24 -23.90
C THR A 474 11.10 -16.86 -23.01
N ARG A 475 12.35 -16.38 -23.09
CA ARG A 475 13.48 -16.94 -22.33
C ARG A 475 13.22 -16.89 -20.81
N PRO A 476 13.60 -17.95 -20.06
CA PRO A 476 13.50 -17.95 -18.60
C PRO A 476 14.26 -16.79 -17.96
N THR A 477 13.77 -16.35 -16.79
CA THR A 477 14.43 -15.32 -15.97
C THR A 477 15.74 -15.87 -15.40
N GLU A 478 16.76 -15.02 -15.28
CA GLU A 478 18.05 -15.36 -14.68
C GLU A 478 17.92 -15.80 -13.21
N ASP A 479 18.65 -16.84 -12.82
CA ASP A 479 18.60 -17.43 -11.47
C ASP A 479 18.90 -16.40 -10.37
N ILE A 480 19.80 -15.43 -10.61
CA ILE A 480 20.14 -14.39 -9.63
C ILE A 480 18.96 -13.49 -9.26
N ARG A 481 18.03 -13.23 -10.20
CA ARG A 481 16.79 -12.46 -9.95
C ARG A 481 15.72 -13.30 -9.24
N LEU A 482 15.78 -14.61 -9.41
CA LEU A 482 14.85 -15.56 -8.80
C LEU A 482 15.24 -15.92 -7.37
N ALA A 483 16.54 -15.89 -7.05
CA ALA A 483 17.08 -16.29 -5.76
C ALA A 483 16.41 -15.61 -4.54
N PRO A 484 16.08 -14.29 -4.55
CA PRO A 484 15.37 -13.68 -3.42
C PRO A 484 13.97 -14.23 -3.15
N PHE A 485 13.32 -14.84 -4.16
CA PHE A 485 11.93 -15.30 -4.09
C PHE A 485 11.80 -16.82 -3.88
N PHE A 486 12.83 -17.57 -4.30
CA PHE A 486 12.83 -19.03 -4.34
C PHE A 486 14.05 -19.59 -3.59
N PRO A 487 13.87 -20.15 -2.38
CA PRO A 487 14.97 -20.65 -1.56
C PRO A 487 15.85 -21.71 -2.24
N ASP A 488 15.26 -22.58 -3.06
CA ASP A 488 15.99 -23.61 -3.79
C ASP A 488 16.91 -23.05 -4.89
N ILE A 489 16.53 -21.91 -5.48
CA ILE A 489 17.38 -21.19 -6.43
C ILE A 489 18.47 -20.44 -5.67
N ALA A 490 18.13 -19.84 -4.52
CA ALA A 490 19.11 -19.19 -3.66
C ALA A 490 20.23 -20.14 -3.21
N GLU A 491 19.88 -21.38 -2.85
CA GLU A 491 20.87 -22.40 -2.48
C GLU A 491 21.78 -22.77 -3.65
N ARG A 492 21.24 -22.83 -4.87
CA ARG A 492 22.06 -23.06 -6.08
C ARG A 492 22.98 -21.89 -6.40
N VAL A 493 22.49 -20.65 -6.27
CA VAL A 493 23.25 -19.44 -6.64
C VAL A 493 24.27 -19.06 -5.57
N PHE A 494 23.94 -19.21 -4.28
CA PHE A 494 24.78 -18.75 -3.16
C PHE A 494 25.41 -19.89 -2.35
N GLY A 495 24.93 -21.14 -2.47
CA GLY A 495 25.43 -22.27 -1.68
C GLY A 495 26.81 -22.78 -2.09
N SER A 496 27.28 -22.45 -3.29
CA SER A 496 28.63 -22.79 -3.77
C SER A 496 29.50 -21.54 -3.93
N GLY A 497 30.55 -21.42 -3.11
CA GLY A 497 31.65 -20.46 -3.38
C GLY A 497 31.61 -19.12 -2.66
N LEU A 498 30.94 -18.97 -1.51
CA LEU A 498 31.15 -17.78 -0.67
C LEU A 498 32.62 -17.69 -0.23
N PRO A 499 33.30 -16.53 -0.41
CA PRO A 499 34.68 -16.35 0.01
C PRO A 499 34.85 -16.73 1.49
N ARG A 500 35.85 -17.58 1.80
CA ARG A 500 36.20 -17.87 3.19
C ARG A 500 37.01 -16.71 3.75
N MET A 501 36.52 -16.14 4.83
CA MET A 501 37.13 -15.01 5.52
C MET A 501 38.46 -15.35 6.20
N GLU A 502 39.50 -14.55 5.93
CA GLU A 502 40.76 -14.58 6.69
C GLU A 502 40.75 -13.52 7.79
N LYS A 503 40.37 -13.92 9.02
CA LYS A 503 40.26 -13.04 10.21
C LYS A 503 41.57 -12.38 10.69
N LYS A 504 42.66 -12.49 9.92
CA LYS A 504 44.01 -11.98 10.25
C LYS A 504 44.41 -10.73 9.45
N SER A 505 43.53 -10.18 8.60
CA SER A 505 43.85 -8.96 7.86
C SER A 505 44.01 -7.76 8.82
N PRO A 506 44.96 -6.85 8.57
CA PRO A 506 45.24 -5.71 9.45
C PRO A 506 44.06 -4.74 9.56
N HIS A 507 43.22 -4.63 8.53
CA HIS A 507 42.06 -3.74 8.49
C HIS A 507 40.80 -4.29 9.15
N TYR A 508 40.75 -5.58 9.48
CA TYR A 508 39.53 -6.21 10.01
C TYR A 508 39.05 -5.57 11.31
N GLN A 509 39.94 -5.34 12.28
CA GLN A 509 39.56 -4.73 13.57
C GLN A 509 39.05 -3.31 13.38
N ASP A 510 39.67 -2.52 12.50
CA ASP A 510 39.30 -1.13 12.24
C ASP A 510 37.90 -1.03 11.61
N VAL A 511 37.61 -1.89 10.62
CA VAL A 511 36.29 -1.93 9.97
C VAL A 511 35.21 -2.36 10.95
N ILE A 512 35.44 -3.45 11.68
CA ILE A 512 34.45 -4.02 12.59
C ILE A 512 34.08 -3.06 13.72
N LEU A 513 35.05 -2.29 14.24
CA LEU A 513 34.83 -1.27 15.27
C LEU A 513 34.06 -0.04 14.74
N ALA A 514 34.16 0.25 13.45
CA ALA A 514 33.46 1.37 12.83
C ALA A 514 32.03 1.06 12.36
N ILE A 515 31.60 -0.21 12.42
CA ILE A 515 30.22 -0.60 12.12
C ILE A 515 29.30 -0.04 13.23
N GLU A 516 28.42 0.88 12.86
CA GLU A 516 27.36 1.37 13.74
C GLU A 516 26.22 0.34 13.79
N GLU A 517 25.86 -0.10 14.98
CA GLU A 517 24.74 -1.02 15.20
C GLU A 517 23.56 -0.31 15.86
N LYS A 518 22.37 -0.43 15.25
CA LYS A 518 21.08 -0.08 15.87
C LYS A 518 20.17 -1.31 15.88
N LEU A 519 19.67 -1.68 17.05
CA LEU A 519 18.66 -2.75 17.18
C LEU A 519 17.28 -2.24 16.76
N ALA A 520 16.60 -2.96 15.88
CA ALA A 520 15.24 -2.68 15.43
C ALA A 520 14.43 -3.99 15.33
N GLY A 521 13.59 -4.25 16.33
CA GLY A 521 12.81 -5.50 16.38
C GLY A 521 13.70 -6.75 16.45
N ASP A 522 13.51 -7.68 15.52
CA ASP A 522 14.26 -8.94 15.38
C ASP A 522 15.54 -8.81 14.53
N ARG A 523 15.82 -7.62 13.99
CA ARG A 523 16.99 -7.31 13.17
C ARG A 523 17.95 -6.33 13.85
N SER A 524 19.22 -6.42 13.46
CA SER A 524 20.25 -5.42 13.76
C SER A 524 20.53 -4.63 12.49
N HIS A 525 20.42 -3.30 12.54
CA HIS A 525 20.84 -2.43 11.44
C HIS A 525 22.33 -2.16 11.60
N LEU A 526 23.13 -2.66 10.68
CA LEU A 526 24.58 -2.46 10.63
C LEU A 526 24.85 -1.42 9.54
N ASN A 527 25.53 -0.32 9.88
CA ASN A 527 25.93 0.72 8.93
C ASN A 527 27.43 0.94 8.98
N LEU A 528 28.04 1.17 7.83
CA LEU A 528 29.45 1.50 7.68
C LEU A 528 29.59 2.59 6.64
N THR A 529 30.27 3.69 7.00
CA THR A 529 30.53 4.81 6.10
C THR A 529 31.99 4.80 5.69
N LEU A 530 32.23 4.81 4.38
CA LEU A 530 33.55 4.88 3.77
C LEU A 530 33.74 6.26 3.15
N ASP A 531 34.73 7.00 3.61
CA ASP A 531 35.19 8.23 2.98
C ASP A 531 36.23 7.86 1.91
N LEU A 532 36.13 8.40 0.70
CA LEU A 532 37.04 8.09 -0.41
C LEU A 532 38.20 9.08 -0.42
N LEU A 533 39.42 8.58 -0.30
CA LEU A 533 40.65 9.38 -0.35
C LEU A 533 41.40 9.10 -1.67
N PRO A 534 41.90 10.14 -2.36
CA PRO A 534 42.72 9.95 -3.55
C PRO A 534 44.08 9.33 -3.18
N VAL A 535 44.47 8.27 -3.87
CA VAL A 535 45.76 7.59 -3.74
C VAL A 535 46.71 8.17 -4.77
N ARG A 536 47.89 8.63 -4.35
CA ARG A 536 48.89 9.23 -5.24
C ARG A 536 49.39 8.20 -6.26
N ALA A 537 48.99 8.35 -7.52
CA ALA A 537 49.65 7.71 -8.65
C ALA A 537 50.34 8.78 -9.51
N ASN A 538 51.67 8.87 -9.40
CA ASN A 538 52.59 9.43 -10.40
C ASN A 538 52.17 10.73 -11.12
N GLY A 539 51.80 11.79 -10.40
CA GLY A 539 51.60 13.13 -10.98
C GLY A 539 50.35 13.29 -11.88
N ALA A 540 49.43 12.33 -11.87
CA ALA A 540 48.12 12.48 -12.50
C ALA A 540 47.22 13.44 -11.68
N ALA A 541 46.32 14.15 -12.37
CA ALA A 541 45.34 15.03 -11.73
C ALA A 541 44.49 14.24 -10.73
N MET A 542 44.26 14.81 -9.54
CA MET A 542 43.41 14.18 -8.52
C MET A 542 41.97 14.07 -9.05
N PRO A 543 41.33 12.88 -9.01
CA PRO A 543 39.93 12.78 -9.37
C PRO A 543 39.08 13.58 -8.39
N GLU A 544 38.39 14.61 -8.88
CA GLU A 544 37.47 15.45 -8.08
C GLU A 544 36.19 14.69 -7.68
N ALA A 545 35.84 13.61 -8.40
CA ALA A 545 34.69 12.78 -8.13
C ALA A 545 34.87 11.34 -8.67
N LEU A 546 34.22 10.38 -8.02
CA LEU A 546 34.12 9.00 -8.51
C LEU A 546 33.07 8.92 -9.63
N ASP A 547 33.49 8.39 -10.79
CA ASP A 547 32.56 7.95 -11.83
C ASP A 547 31.84 6.69 -11.36
N TRP A 548 30.70 6.91 -10.71
CA TRP A 548 29.92 5.87 -10.06
C TRP A 548 29.47 4.77 -11.02
N VAL A 549 29.08 5.11 -12.25
CA VAL A 549 28.55 4.12 -13.21
C VAL A 549 29.66 3.17 -13.63
N ARG A 550 30.83 3.72 -13.97
CA ARG A 550 32.00 2.93 -14.37
C ARG A 550 32.54 2.08 -13.22
N PHE A 551 32.56 2.62 -12.00
CA PHE A 551 32.93 1.88 -10.79
C PHE A 551 32.01 0.68 -10.55
N VAL A 552 30.69 0.90 -10.65
CA VAL A 552 29.68 -0.14 -10.47
C VAL A 552 29.80 -1.26 -11.50
N GLU A 553 30.01 -0.91 -12.78
CA GLU A 553 30.25 -1.90 -13.83
C GLU A 553 31.51 -2.72 -13.57
N ARG A 554 32.59 -2.06 -13.12
CA ARG A 554 33.84 -2.74 -12.77
C ARG A 554 33.65 -3.72 -11.62
N LEU A 555 33.02 -3.29 -10.53
CA LEU A 555 32.77 -4.13 -9.35
C LEU A 555 31.97 -5.39 -9.71
N LYS A 556 30.92 -5.24 -10.52
CA LYS A 556 30.10 -6.38 -11.01
C LYS A 556 30.86 -7.33 -11.92
N ASN A 557 31.77 -6.81 -12.74
CA ASN A 557 32.61 -7.63 -13.62
C ASN A 557 33.70 -8.39 -12.84
N MET A 558 34.19 -7.81 -11.74
CA MET A 558 35.15 -8.46 -10.85
C MET A 558 34.48 -9.52 -9.97
N GLN A 559 33.27 -9.24 -9.49
CA GLN A 559 32.58 -10.04 -8.48
C GLN A 559 31.13 -10.29 -8.88
N SER A 560 30.79 -11.55 -9.19
CA SER A 560 29.46 -11.95 -9.69
C SER A 560 28.33 -11.83 -8.66
N LEU A 561 28.66 -11.68 -7.37
CA LEU A 561 27.69 -11.54 -6.27
C LEU A 561 27.09 -10.13 -6.19
N TRP A 562 27.70 -9.12 -6.83
CA TRP A 562 27.17 -7.78 -6.86
C TRP A 562 26.06 -7.64 -7.89
N PHE A 563 24.88 -7.28 -7.40
CA PHE A 563 23.67 -7.15 -8.18
C PHE A 563 23.04 -5.77 -8.02
N THR A 564 22.51 -5.24 -9.12
CA THR A 564 21.81 -3.94 -9.17
C THR A 564 20.32 -4.19 -9.37
N PRO A 565 19.55 -4.42 -8.30
CA PRO A 565 18.14 -4.78 -8.41
C PRO A 565 17.30 -3.66 -9.01
N THR A 566 17.58 -2.42 -8.63
CA THR A 566 16.80 -1.23 -9.00
C THR A 566 17.72 -0.15 -9.59
N GLY A 567 18.49 -0.53 -10.62
CA GLY A 567 19.48 0.28 -11.35
C GLY A 567 20.79 0.56 -10.60
N SER A 568 21.61 1.49 -11.12
CA SER A 568 23.02 1.62 -10.74
C SER A 568 23.29 2.34 -9.42
N HIS A 569 22.31 3.00 -8.80
CA HIS A 569 22.51 3.79 -7.58
C HIS A 569 22.58 2.96 -6.30
N ILE A 570 22.02 1.75 -6.31
CA ILE A 570 21.98 0.84 -5.17
C ILE A 570 22.47 -0.52 -5.63
N LEU A 571 23.48 -1.03 -4.94
CA LEU A 571 24.06 -2.33 -5.18
C LEU A 571 23.81 -3.23 -3.98
N TYR A 572 23.55 -4.50 -4.24
CA TYR A 572 23.47 -5.52 -3.22
C TYR A 572 24.51 -6.59 -3.51
N ARG A 573 25.31 -6.92 -2.51
CA ARG A 573 26.16 -8.11 -2.53
C ARG A 573 25.34 -9.28 -2.02
N LEU A 574 24.78 -10.06 -2.95
CA LEU A 574 23.85 -11.14 -2.64
C LEU A 574 24.61 -12.36 -2.12
N SER A 575 24.62 -12.56 -0.80
CA SER A 575 25.21 -13.73 -0.15
C SER A 575 24.18 -14.74 0.37
N GLN A 576 22.90 -14.36 0.37
CA GLN A 576 21.80 -15.19 0.86
C GLN A 576 20.45 -14.74 0.27
N ALA A 577 19.41 -15.57 0.45
CA ALA A 577 18.06 -15.27 -0.02
C ALA A 577 17.43 -14.04 0.65
N ASP A 578 17.73 -13.81 1.92
CA ASP A 578 17.28 -12.60 2.64
C ASP A 578 18.07 -11.38 2.17
N MET A 579 17.51 -10.67 1.19
CA MET A 579 18.13 -9.49 0.60
C MET A 579 18.33 -8.35 1.58
N LEU A 580 17.50 -8.23 2.64
CA LEU A 580 17.70 -7.20 3.67
C LEU A 580 18.95 -7.46 4.50
N ALA A 581 19.26 -8.73 4.73
CA ALA A 581 20.45 -9.12 5.45
C ALA A 581 21.72 -8.99 4.59
N CYS A 582 21.60 -8.99 3.25
CA CYS A 582 22.73 -8.80 2.34
C CYS A 582 23.34 -7.39 2.46
N VAL A 583 24.64 -7.25 2.17
CA VAL A 583 25.31 -5.94 2.18
C VAL A 583 24.77 -5.09 1.04
N LYS A 584 24.19 -3.96 1.38
CA LYS A 584 23.73 -2.93 0.47
C LYS A 584 24.76 -1.80 0.40
N MET A 585 25.14 -1.42 -0.81
CA MET A 585 25.99 -0.28 -1.09
C MET A 585 25.21 0.84 -1.79
N VAL A 586 25.37 2.06 -1.30
CA VAL A 586 24.75 3.27 -1.86
C VAL A 586 25.82 4.35 -2.01
N ARG A 587 25.72 5.12 -3.09
CA ARG A 587 26.53 6.33 -3.28
C ARG A 587 26.13 7.38 -2.23
N GLY A 588 27.08 7.89 -1.46
CA GLY A 588 26.92 9.08 -0.63
C GLY A 588 26.96 10.35 -1.49
N ASP A 589 27.34 11.49 -0.89
CA ASP A 589 27.30 12.78 -1.59
C ASP A 589 28.31 12.87 -2.75
N THR A 590 29.60 13.13 -2.47
CA THR A 590 30.65 13.32 -3.50
C THR A 590 31.78 12.30 -3.44
N LEU A 591 32.30 12.01 -2.24
CA LEU A 591 33.41 11.09 -2.01
C LEU A 591 33.08 10.14 -0.84
N GLN A 592 31.86 9.61 -0.81
CA GLN A 592 31.42 8.70 0.24
C GLN A 592 30.70 7.50 -0.35
N ILE A 593 30.92 6.35 0.27
CA ILE A 593 30.18 5.12 0.03
C ILE A 593 29.56 4.68 1.35
N TRP A 594 28.26 4.42 1.34
CA TRP A 594 27.53 3.93 2.50
C TRP A 594 27.19 2.46 2.31
N LEU A 595 27.62 1.66 3.27
CA LEU A 595 27.29 0.24 3.37
C LEU A 595 26.28 0.05 4.50
N SER A 596 25.27 -0.77 4.25
CA SER A 596 24.26 -1.11 5.25
C SER A 596 23.80 -2.56 5.10
N ALA A 597 23.48 -3.22 6.20
CA ALA A 597 22.85 -4.53 6.20
C ALA A 597 21.87 -4.63 7.39
N GLU A 598 20.78 -5.36 7.23
CA GLU A 598 19.76 -5.56 8.27
C GLU A 598 19.62 -7.06 8.64
N PRO A 599 20.67 -7.76 9.10
CA PRO A 599 20.59 -9.18 9.45
C PRO A 599 19.64 -9.45 10.63
N THR A 600 19.13 -10.67 10.71
CA THR A 600 18.49 -11.16 11.94
C THR A 600 19.51 -11.23 13.06
N ARG A 601 19.05 -11.15 14.33
CA ARG A 601 19.94 -11.15 15.50
C ARG A 601 20.94 -12.30 15.53
N ASP A 602 20.54 -13.47 15.04
CA ASP A 602 21.36 -14.69 15.01
C ASP A 602 22.43 -14.65 13.91
N GLN A 603 22.21 -13.89 12.84
CA GLN A 603 23.13 -13.74 11.72
C GLN A 603 24.10 -12.56 11.86
N ARG A 604 23.99 -11.80 12.96
CA ARG A 604 24.71 -10.54 13.17
C ARG A 604 26.23 -10.66 12.99
N GLU A 605 26.86 -11.60 13.69
CA GLU A 605 28.31 -11.79 13.62
C GLU A 605 28.76 -12.16 12.20
N ARG A 606 28.05 -13.10 11.57
CA ARG A 606 28.29 -13.47 10.17
C ARG A 606 28.16 -12.26 9.24
N GLN A 607 27.21 -11.36 9.47
CA GLN A 607 27.00 -10.23 8.58
C GLN A 607 28.02 -9.10 8.78
N ARG A 608 28.63 -9.00 9.96
CA ARG A 608 29.81 -8.13 10.16
C ARG A 608 31.00 -8.65 9.35
N ASP A 609 31.21 -9.96 9.31
CA ASP A 609 32.20 -10.59 8.44
C ASP A 609 31.92 -10.28 6.95
N GLU A 610 30.66 -10.37 6.52
CA GLU A 610 30.26 -10.06 5.13
C GLU A 610 30.42 -8.58 4.76
N LEU A 611 30.19 -7.65 5.71
CA LEU A 611 30.48 -6.22 5.52
C LEU A 611 31.97 -5.95 5.31
N PHE A 612 32.83 -6.69 6.01
CA PHE A 612 34.27 -6.61 5.81
C PHE A 612 34.69 -7.16 4.44
N ILE A 613 34.16 -8.31 4.01
CA ILE A 613 34.44 -8.83 2.65
C ILE A 613 34.00 -7.82 1.59
N ALA A 614 32.83 -7.19 1.77
CA ALA A 614 32.37 -6.16 0.85
C ALA A 614 33.30 -4.94 0.83
N TYR A 615 33.90 -4.56 1.96
CA TYR A 615 34.92 -3.52 2.03
C TYR A 615 36.15 -3.87 1.19
N GLU A 616 36.69 -5.10 1.31
CA GLU A 616 37.86 -5.55 0.52
C GLU A 616 37.55 -5.54 -0.99
N GLU A 617 36.39 -6.07 -1.39
CA GLU A 617 35.97 -6.07 -2.80
C GLU A 617 35.81 -4.65 -3.38
N ILE A 618 35.35 -3.70 -2.55
CA ILE A 618 35.23 -2.28 -2.92
C ILE A 618 36.60 -1.62 -3.02
N GLU A 619 37.49 -1.88 -2.06
CA GLU A 619 38.86 -1.37 -2.05
C GLU A 619 39.62 -1.79 -3.32
N ASP A 620 39.58 -3.08 -3.67
CA ASP A 620 40.19 -3.62 -4.88
C ASP A 620 39.68 -2.93 -6.15
N ALA A 621 38.35 -2.68 -6.22
CA ALA A 621 37.74 -2.02 -7.35
C ALA A 621 38.07 -0.51 -7.41
N LEU A 622 38.30 0.16 -6.28
CA LEU A 622 38.61 1.59 -6.19
C LEU A 622 40.05 1.93 -6.59
N LEU A 623 41.00 1.00 -6.39
CA LEU A 623 42.41 1.21 -6.71
C LEU A 623 42.64 1.61 -8.18
N GLU A 624 41.86 1.06 -9.10
CA GLU A 624 41.91 1.40 -10.54
C GLU A 624 41.43 2.83 -10.85
N PHE A 625 40.65 3.43 -9.95
CA PHE A 625 40.20 4.81 -10.03
C PHE A 625 41.10 5.77 -9.25
N GLY A 626 42.24 5.29 -8.73
CA GLY A 626 43.18 6.10 -7.95
C GLY A 626 42.61 6.56 -6.61
N MET A 627 41.69 5.78 -6.02
CA MET A 627 41.07 6.07 -4.72
C MET A 627 41.21 4.88 -3.77
N ALA A 628 41.19 5.15 -2.47
CA ALA A 628 41.13 4.15 -1.42
C ALA A 628 40.05 4.53 -0.41
N PRO A 629 39.31 3.56 0.14
CA PRO A 629 38.36 3.82 1.20
C PRO A 629 39.08 4.12 2.53
N SER A 630 38.53 5.04 3.30
CA SER A 630 38.96 5.45 4.63
C SER A 630 37.78 5.31 5.59
N ILE A 631 38.05 4.76 6.77
CA ILE A 631 37.03 4.47 7.77
C ILE A 631 36.87 5.68 8.68
N ARG A 632 35.64 6.18 8.81
CA ARG A 632 35.31 7.28 9.70
C ARG A 632 35.20 6.75 11.14
N THR A 633 36.26 6.87 11.92
CA THR A 633 36.19 6.56 13.35
C THR A 633 35.38 7.64 14.07
N CYS A 634 34.20 7.27 14.56
CA CYS A 634 33.34 8.16 15.33
C CYS A 634 34.06 8.52 16.64
N GLN A 635 34.65 9.72 16.72
CA GLN A 635 35.06 10.28 18.00
C GLN A 635 33.78 10.46 18.84
N MET A 636 33.68 9.70 19.94
CA MET A 636 32.59 9.80 20.91
C MET A 636 32.36 11.28 21.27
N LYS A 637 31.16 11.79 21.01
CA LYS A 637 30.64 13.03 21.60
C LYS A 637 29.29 12.78 22.23
#